data_AF-A0A2E0VHE7-F1
#
_entry.id   AF-A0A2E0VHE7-F1
#
_cell.length_a   1.000
_cell.length_b   1.000
_cell.length_c   1.000
_cell.angle_alpha   90.00
_cell.angle_beta   90.00
_cell.angle_gamma   90.00
#
_symmetry.space_group_name_H-M   'P 1'
#
loop_
_entity.id
_entity.type
_entity.pdbx_description
1 polymer ?
#
loop_
_entity_poly.entity_id
_entity_poly.type
_entity_poly.pdbx_seq_one_letter_code
_entity_poly.pdbx_strand_id
1 'polypeptide(L)'
;MPMTGNNEPLLIVGNGPVGVHLVNELYRLGYDGPLTLFGEEPYAPYNRVQLSSLISGSCAWQSLNTRVHLREHWQTRYHTRITDLSPARGMATDNYGSRHPYGKLVMATGSLPHIPAIPGTTLKGVFAFRNFDDAQRLMGRQVSSRHTVVVGGGLLGIETARAMAKYGTRVTLIHHSPVLMNRQLDEAASDLLAAALNRDAVEVVLANGVLAIDGARQVEGVLLRDGGLQPCDTVIFATGIRPAVDLARQSGIAVGQGIRINARLETSQPGHYAIGECSEFNGRIFGLVAPGLEQAAILARRLVDPEDDSEYREVLLSSSLKVIQTPVFSAGAVGDAFDSPSFDAITYRRDGVYRKLVFARRRLVGAIALGDWPEAERVKVAIDRQQRLSPWRSWLFKRSGVLWSDQSNPAQLPASTIICNCRQVSAGAIRACIEQGADNLDALGQRCGAGTVCGSCQPLLTGFTASGNSPTPQGQWPLVAWAAMVLALLTAFFALPPLAIDDSYSLSSLDHWWSDSQYRQISGFTMLGLLSLGMLVGLRKRIKRFSFLKFATWRWFHVVLSTLCLAILFLHTGLGATQGLNRWLMLCFTGAVGLGIITSLLTHWESRSPGVTSKSVKRWLTTAHLVSFWPLPVLVSFHILSVYWF
;
A
#
# COMPACT_ATOMS: atom_id res chain seq x y z
N MET A 1 -39.45 -8.63 -17.90
CA MET A 1 -39.96 -10.02 -17.73
C MET A 1 -39.59 -10.47 -16.33
N PRO A 2 -40.52 -10.99 -15.52
CA PRO A 2 -40.15 -11.59 -14.25
C PRO A 2 -39.41 -12.88 -14.57
N MET A 3 -38.13 -12.95 -14.17
CA MET A 3 -37.36 -14.19 -14.21
C MET A 3 -38.14 -15.23 -13.41
N THR A 4 -38.41 -16.39 -14.00
CA THR A 4 -39.03 -17.54 -13.33
C THR A 4 -38.22 -17.83 -12.06
N GLY A 5 -38.77 -17.47 -10.89
CA GLY A 5 -38.07 -17.54 -9.62
C GLY A 5 -37.56 -18.96 -9.41
N ASN A 6 -36.24 -19.10 -9.24
CA ASN A 6 -35.63 -20.38 -8.89
C ASN A 6 -36.12 -20.77 -7.48
N ASN A 7 -37.18 -21.58 -7.42
CA ASN A 7 -37.87 -21.93 -6.16
C ASN A 7 -37.11 -22.99 -5.36
N GLU A 8 -35.92 -23.37 -5.82
CA GLU A 8 -35.06 -24.38 -5.22
C GLU A 8 -34.27 -23.78 -4.04
N PRO A 9 -34.44 -24.29 -2.80
CA PRO A 9 -33.76 -23.73 -1.64
C PRO A 9 -32.24 -23.93 -1.72
N LEU A 10 -31.49 -22.84 -1.55
CA LEU A 10 -30.04 -22.81 -1.46
C LEU A 10 -29.61 -22.86 0.00
N LEU A 11 -28.84 -23.89 0.36
CA LEU A 11 -28.26 -24.04 1.69
C LEU A 11 -26.77 -23.73 1.65
N ILE A 12 -26.31 -22.80 2.50
CA ILE A 12 -24.89 -22.43 2.61
C ILE A 12 -24.38 -22.84 3.99
N VAL A 13 -23.42 -23.76 4.03
CA VAL A 13 -22.79 -24.25 5.27
C VAL A 13 -21.48 -23.51 5.51
N GLY A 14 -21.48 -22.58 6.47
CA GLY A 14 -20.33 -21.79 6.87
C GLY A 14 -20.55 -20.31 6.67
N ASN A 15 -20.67 -19.58 7.78
CA ASN A 15 -20.84 -18.11 7.82
C ASN A 15 -19.51 -17.36 8.00
N GLY A 16 -18.38 -17.98 7.63
CA GLY A 16 -17.08 -17.33 7.61
C GLY A 16 -16.98 -16.27 6.50
N PRO A 17 -15.80 -15.62 6.33
CA PRO A 17 -15.61 -14.54 5.36
C PRO A 17 -16.05 -14.88 3.93
N VAL A 18 -15.83 -16.14 3.52
CA VAL A 18 -16.18 -16.62 2.17
C VAL A 18 -17.68 -16.83 1.99
N GLY A 19 -18.35 -17.51 2.94
CA GLY A 19 -19.79 -17.75 2.86
C GLY A 19 -20.61 -16.46 2.95
N VAL A 20 -20.21 -15.52 3.81
CA VAL A 20 -20.82 -14.19 3.88
C VAL A 20 -20.61 -13.40 2.59
N HIS A 21 -19.42 -13.51 1.99
CA HIS A 21 -19.16 -12.84 0.72
C HIS A 21 -20.04 -13.39 -0.40
N LEU A 22 -20.25 -14.72 -0.46
CA LEU A 22 -21.19 -15.34 -1.40
C LEU A 22 -22.61 -14.75 -1.22
N VAL A 23 -23.13 -14.70 0.01
CA VAL A 23 -24.46 -14.13 0.29
C VAL A 23 -24.56 -12.67 -0.16
N ASN A 24 -23.52 -11.86 0.13
CA ASN A 24 -23.48 -10.46 -0.28
C ASN A 24 -23.41 -10.28 -1.81
N GLU A 25 -22.68 -11.14 -2.52
CA GLU A 25 -22.65 -11.13 -4.00
C GLU A 25 -23.99 -11.57 -4.60
N LEU A 26 -24.62 -12.61 -4.06
CA LEU A 26 -25.97 -13.03 -4.45
C LEU A 26 -26.99 -11.89 -4.25
N TYR A 27 -26.89 -11.16 -3.13
CA TYR A 27 -27.75 -10.01 -2.86
C TYR A 27 -27.59 -8.92 -3.93
N ARG A 28 -26.32 -8.58 -4.24
CA ARG A 28 -25.95 -7.55 -5.23
C ARG A 28 -26.37 -7.92 -6.65
N LEU A 29 -26.26 -9.19 -7.01
CA LEU A 29 -26.60 -9.71 -8.34
C LEU A 29 -28.10 -9.97 -8.53
N GLY A 30 -28.91 -9.83 -7.48
CA GLY A 30 -30.36 -9.99 -7.59
C GLY A 30 -30.85 -11.42 -7.49
N TYR A 31 -30.11 -12.33 -6.84
CA TYR A 31 -30.62 -13.68 -6.55
C TYR A 31 -31.91 -13.58 -5.72
N ASP A 32 -32.96 -14.28 -6.14
CA ASP A 32 -34.30 -14.22 -5.53
C ASP A 32 -34.80 -15.57 -5.00
N GLY A 33 -33.98 -16.63 -5.10
CA GLY A 33 -34.33 -17.95 -4.57
C GLY A 33 -34.25 -18.00 -3.04
N PRO A 34 -34.95 -18.95 -2.38
CA PRO A 34 -34.85 -19.16 -0.94
C PRO A 34 -33.42 -19.50 -0.54
N LEU A 35 -32.92 -18.89 0.54
CA LEU A 35 -31.53 -19.06 0.99
C LEU A 35 -31.48 -19.20 2.52
N THR A 36 -30.73 -20.19 3.00
CA THR A 36 -30.37 -20.30 4.41
C THR A 36 -28.86 -20.40 4.61
N LEU A 37 -28.29 -19.47 5.37
CA LEU A 37 -26.88 -19.47 5.77
C LEU A 37 -26.72 -20.03 7.18
N PHE A 38 -25.92 -21.09 7.32
CA PHE A 38 -25.61 -21.74 8.59
C PHE A 38 -24.22 -21.36 9.10
N GLY A 39 -24.12 -21.14 10.40
CA GLY A 39 -22.87 -20.92 11.13
C GLY A 39 -22.86 -21.71 12.43
N GLU A 40 -21.78 -22.45 12.69
CA GLU A 40 -21.63 -23.22 13.93
C GLU A 40 -21.30 -22.35 15.14
N GLU A 41 -20.61 -21.23 14.93
CA GLU A 41 -20.21 -20.34 16.00
C GLU A 41 -21.42 -19.56 16.54
N PRO A 42 -21.48 -19.26 17.85
CA PRO A 42 -22.58 -18.52 18.47
C PRO A 42 -22.54 -17.01 18.19
N TYR A 43 -21.74 -16.59 17.21
CA TYR A 43 -21.48 -15.18 16.90
C TYR A 43 -22.05 -14.81 15.54
N ALA A 44 -22.51 -13.55 15.43
CA ALA A 44 -22.73 -12.94 14.13
C ALA A 44 -21.41 -12.95 13.32
N PRO A 45 -21.48 -12.96 11.98
CA PRO A 45 -20.26 -13.08 11.19
C PRO A 45 -19.28 -11.94 11.42
N TYR A 46 -18.00 -12.30 11.48
CA TYR A 46 -16.92 -11.38 11.81
C TYR A 46 -15.69 -11.60 10.92
N ASN A 47 -14.82 -10.60 10.88
CA ASN A 47 -13.60 -10.63 10.12
C ASN A 47 -12.51 -11.41 10.86
N ARG A 48 -12.47 -12.73 10.61
CA ARG A 48 -11.48 -13.64 11.18
C ARG A 48 -10.02 -13.24 10.91
N VAL A 49 -9.74 -12.57 9.79
CA VAL A 49 -8.39 -12.15 9.40
C VAL A 49 -7.79 -11.13 10.38
N GLN A 50 -8.63 -10.43 11.15
CA GLN A 50 -8.21 -9.42 12.11
C GLN A 50 -8.23 -9.91 13.57
N LEU A 51 -8.45 -11.20 13.83
CA LEU A 51 -8.43 -11.71 15.22
C LEU A 51 -7.07 -11.52 15.90
N SER A 52 -5.95 -11.60 15.18
CA SER A 52 -4.63 -11.33 15.77
C SER A 52 -4.50 -9.87 16.19
N SER A 53 -5.04 -8.94 15.40
CA SER A 53 -5.15 -7.52 15.76
C SER A 53 -5.99 -7.32 17.02
N LEU A 54 -7.07 -8.06 17.17
CA LEU A 54 -7.92 -8.03 18.38
C LEU A 54 -7.16 -8.51 19.61
N ILE A 55 -6.49 -9.67 19.54
CA ILE A 55 -5.67 -10.20 20.65
C ILE A 55 -4.57 -9.21 21.03
N SER A 56 -3.99 -8.52 20.04
CA SER A 56 -2.99 -7.49 20.31
C SER A 56 -3.57 -6.18 20.88
N GLY A 57 -4.90 -6.01 20.97
CA GLY A 57 -5.56 -4.78 21.40
C GLY A 57 -5.47 -3.63 20.37
N SER A 58 -5.17 -3.93 19.11
CA SER A 58 -5.04 -2.94 18.03
C SER A 58 -6.38 -2.64 17.34
N CYS A 59 -7.41 -3.45 17.59
CA CYS A 59 -8.78 -3.19 17.18
C CYS A 59 -9.77 -3.67 18.26
N ALA A 60 -10.99 -3.12 18.24
CA ALA A 60 -12.07 -3.52 19.12
C ALA A 60 -12.94 -4.60 18.48
N TRP A 61 -13.59 -5.46 19.27
CA TRP A 61 -14.48 -6.52 18.76
C TRP A 61 -15.54 -5.98 17.79
N GLN A 62 -16.14 -4.84 18.11
CA GLN A 62 -17.19 -4.21 17.30
C GLN A 62 -16.71 -3.86 15.88
N SER A 63 -15.40 -3.62 15.70
CA SER A 63 -14.81 -3.33 14.39
C SER A 63 -14.65 -4.57 13.49
N LEU A 64 -14.79 -5.77 14.07
CA LEU A 64 -14.71 -7.03 13.32
C LEU A 64 -16.04 -7.42 12.67
N ASN A 65 -17.15 -6.79 13.07
CA ASN A 65 -18.48 -7.14 12.57
C ASN A 65 -18.53 -7.08 11.04
N THR A 66 -18.95 -8.19 10.41
CA THR A 66 -19.12 -8.27 8.97
C THR A 66 -20.61 -8.21 8.64
N ARG A 67 -20.99 -7.21 7.83
CA ARG A 67 -22.39 -7.06 7.42
C ARG A 67 -22.80 -8.17 6.45
N VAL A 68 -23.94 -8.79 6.73
CA VAL A 68 -24.65 -9.71 5.84
C VAL A 68 -25.89 -9.00 5.31
N HIS A 69 -25.99 -8.81 4.00
CA HIS A 69 -27.20 -8.27 3.38
C HIS A 69 -28.18 -9.41 3.13
N LEU A 70 -29.40 -9.27 3.65
CA LEU A 70 -30.44 -10.29 3.56
C LEU A 70 -31.68 -9.71 2.87
N ARG A 71 -32.38 -10.57 2.13
CA ARG A 71 -33.75 -10.35 1.68
C ARG A 71 -34.72 -10.85 2.74
N GLU A 72 -35.98 -10.43 2.68
CA GLU A 72 -37.01 -10.81 3.66
C GLU A 72 -37.19 -12.34 3.79
N HIS A 73 -37.05 -13.07 2.68
CA HIS A 73 -37.18 -14.54 2.63
C HIS A 73 -35.85 -15.29 2.85
N TRP A 74 -34.76 -14.60 3.18
CA TRP A 74 -33.46 -15.24 3.49
C TRP A 74 -33.29 -15.43 4.99
N GLN A 75 -32.69 -16.55 5.38
CA GLN A 75 -32.50 -16.91 6.78
C GLN A 75 -31.02 -17.05 7.13
N THR A 76 -30.69 -16.68 8.37
CA THR A 76 -29.38 -16.97 8.98
C THR A 76 -29.60 -17.77 10.25
N ARG A 77 -28.79 -18.81 10.44
CA ARG A 77 -28.83 -19.70 11.61
C ARG A 77 -27.43 -19.78 12.21
N TYR A 78 -27.23 -19.06 13.32
CA TYR A 78 -26.00 -19.12 14.12
C TYR A 78 -26.10 -20.17 15.20
N HIS A 79 -24.98 -20.56 15.79
CA HIS A 79 -24.92 -21.67 16.76
C HIS A 79 -25.53 -22.99 16.23
N THR A 80 -25.62 -23.13 14.90
CA THR A 80 -26.33 -24.23 14.24
C THR A 80 -25.35 -24.94 13.31
N ARG A 81 -24.73 -26.00 13.82
CA ARG A 81 -23.79 -26.83 13.05
C ARG A 81 -24.58 -27.85 12.24
N ILE A 82 -24.34 -27.91 10.93
CA ILE A 82 -24.78 -29.04 10.11
C ILE A 82 -23.89 -30.24 10.41
N THR A 83 -24.51 -31.34 10.83
CA THR A 83 -23.85 -32.57 11.30
C THR A 83 -23.94 -33.69 10.28
N ASP A 84 -24.96 -33.68 9.42
CA ASP A 84 -25.18 -34.69 8.38
C ASP A 84 -25.72 -34.04 7.09
N LEU A 85 -25.29 -34.54 5.94
CA LEU A 85 -25.92 -34.24 4.66
C LEU A 85 -26.33 -35.55 3.98
N SER A 86 -27.53 -35.53 3.41
CA SER A 86 -28.05 -36.57 2.54
C SER A 86 -28.23 -36.01 1.12
N PRO A 87 -27.17 -35.95 0.27
CA PRO A 87 -27.25 -35.41 -1.09
C PRO A 87 -28.39 -36.03 -1.93
N ALA A 88 -28.56 -37.35 -1.85
CA ALA A 88 -29.61 -38.07 -2.58
C ALA A 88 -31.04 -37.67 -2.17
N ARG A 89 -31.22 -37.09 -0.99
CA ARG A 89 -32.52 -36.65 -0.46
C ARG A 89 -32.68 -35.12 -0.47
N GLY A 90 -31.65 -34.37 -0.82
CA GLY A 90 -31.65 -32.91 -0.69
C GLY A 90 -31.95 -32.45 0.74
N MET A 91 -31.32 -33.08 1.74
CA MET A 91 -31.64 -32.84 3.16
C MET A 91 -30.37 -32.69 3.99
N ALA A 92 -30.32 -31.67 4.84
CA ALA A 92 -29.28 -31.46 5.84
C ALA A 92 -29.87 -31.64 7.25
N THR A 93 -29.07 -32.13 8.20
CA THR A 93 -29.46 -32.23 9.61
C THR A 93 -28.52 -31.38 10.46
N ASP A 94 -29.06 -30.62 11.41
CA ASP A 94 -28.24 -29.84 12.35
C ASP A 94 -27.97 -30.56 13.68
N ASN A 95 -27.17 -29.93 14.54
CA ASN A 95 -26.80 -30.44 15.86
C ASN A 95 -27.98 -30.52 16.85
N TYR A 96 -29.14 -29.96 16.51
CA TYR A 96 -30.38 -30.10 17.29
C TYR A 96 -31.30 -31.19 16.74
N GLY A 97 -30.90 -31.87 15.66
CA GLY A 97 -31.71 -32.88 14.98
C GLY A 97 -32.76 -32.29 14.03
N SER A 98 -32.76 -30.98 13.80
CA SER A 98 -33.68 -30.36 12.85
C SER A 98 -33.24 -30.66 11.42
N ARG A 99 -34.22 -30.88 10.55
CA ARG A 99 -34.01 -31.23 9.14
C ARG A 99 -34.29 -30.03 8.24
N HIS A 100 -33.39 -29.77 7.31
CA HIS A 100 -33.39 -28.61 6.43
C HIS A 100 -33.34 -29.08 4.97
N PRO A 101 -34.47 -29.01 4.23
CA PRO A 101 -34.49 -29.37 2.82
C PRO A 101 -33.72 -28.34 1.98
N TYR A 102 -33.03 -28.80 0.96
CA TYR A 102 -32.33 -27.98 -0.02
C TYR A 102 -32.33 -28.65 -1.38
N GLY A 103 -32.21 -27.87 -2.45
CA GLY A 103 -31.89 -28.41 -3.77
C GLY A 103 -30.49 -28.06 -4.24
N LYS A 104 -29.92 -26.94 -3.75
CA LYS A 104 -28.51 -26.61 -3.93
C LYS A 104 -27.79 -26.48 -2.60
N LEU A 105 -26.55 -26.94 -2.56
CA LEU A 105 -25.68 -26.87 -1.38
C LEU A 105 -24.38 -26.13 -1.70
N VAL A 106 -23.97 -25.20 -0.84
CA VAL A 106 -22.63 -24.62 -0.87
C VAL A 106 -21.92 -24.87 0.45
N MET A 107 -20.79 -25.58 0.39
CA MET A 107 -19.91 -25.78 1.53
C MET A 107 -18.84 -24.69 1.56
N ALA A 108 -18.91 -23.83 2.57
CA ALA A 108 -17.93 -22.81 2.90
C ALA A 108 -17.37 -23.04 4.32
N THR A 109 -17.14 -24.31 4.68
CA THR A 109 -16.77 -24.77 6.03
C THR A 109 -15.36 -24.36 6.47
N GLY A 110 -14.53 -23.88 5.53
CA GLY A 110 -13.21 -23.35 5.83
C GLY A 110 -12.23 -24.43 6.32
N SER A 111 -11.51 -24.13 7.40
CA SER A 111 -10.44 -24.97 7.91
C SER A 111 -10.32 -24.92 9.43
N LEU A 112 -9.73 -25.98 9.99
CA LEU A 112 -9.44 -26.18 11.39
C LEU A 112 -7.94 -25.98 11.66
N PRO A 113 -7.53 -25.61 12.89
CA PRO A 113 -6.11 -25.60 13.25
C PRO A 113 -5.49 -26.99 13.04
N HIS A 114 -4.28 -27.04 12.48
CA HIS A 114 -3.51 -28.27 12.43
C HIS A 114 -2.73 -28.45 13.74
N ILE A 115 -3.16 -29.40 14.57
CA ILE A 115 -2.45 -29.80 15.79
C ILE A 115 -1.58 -31.03 15.47
N PRO A 116 -0.25 -30.97 15.70
CA PRO A 116 0.63 -32.11 15.46
C PRO A 116 0.27 -33.28 16.36
N ALA A 117 0.44 -34.51 15.85
CA ALA A 117 0.22 -35.73 16.62
C ALA A 117 1.41 -36.01 17.57
N ILE A 118 1.56 -35.17 18.59
CA ILE A 118 2.58 -35.31 19.65
C ILE A 118 1.92 -35.47 21.03
N PRO A 119 2.59 -36.12 22.00
CA PRO A 119 2.05 -36.29 23.35
C PRO A 119 1.79 -34.94 24.05
N GLY A 120 0.78 -34.92 24.92
CA GLY A 120 0.48 -33.77 25.79
C GLY A 120 -0.31 -32.62 25.16
N THR A 121 -0.77 -32.76 23.91
CA THR A 121 -1.57 -31.72 23.19
C THR A 121 -2.95 -31.44 23.78
N THR A 122 -3.43 -32.26 24.72
CA THR A 122 -4.71 -32.07 25.43
C THR A 122 -4.54 -31.55 26.86
N LEU A 123 -3.31 -31.26 27.29
CA LEU A 123 -3.04 -30.73 28.64
C LEU A 123 -3.65 -29.34 28.82
N LYS A 124 -4.03 -29.01 30.06
CA LYS A 124 -4.44 -27.65 30.42
C LYS A 124 -3.27 -26.69 30.14
N GLY A 125 -3.54 -25.58 29.46
CA GLY A 125 -2.50 -24.64 29.02
C GLY A 125 -2.10 -24.81 27.56
N VAL A 126 -2.62 -25.81 26.85
CA VAL A 126 -2.49 -25.93 25.40
C VAL A 126 -3.65 -25.22 24.69
N PHE A 127 -3.32 -24.39 23.72
CA PHE A 127 -4.26 -23.62 22.91
C PHE A 127 -3.98 -23.79 21.42
N ALA A 128 -5.00 -23.55 20.62
CA ALA A 128 -4.90 -23.27 19.20
C ALA A 128 -5.36 -21.84 18.95
N PHE A 129 -5.19 -21.35 17.71
CA PHE A 129 -5.73 -20.06 17.34
C PHE A 129 -6.36 -20.07 15.96
N ARG A 130 -7.68 -19.90 15.88
CA ARG A 130 -8.39 -19.87 14.61
C ARG A 130 -9.69 -19.09 14.62
N ASN A 131 -10.48 -19.21 15.68
CA ASN A 131 -11.80 -18.57 15.78
C ASN A 131 -11.86 -17.59 16.96
N PHE A 132 -13.03 -16.99 17.18
CA PHE A 132 -13.19 -15.99 18.24
C PHE A 132 -13.12 -16.61 19.64
N ASP A 133 -13.62 -17.83 19.86
CA ASP A 133 -13.47 -18.55 21.14
C ASP A 133 -12.00 -18.71 21.50
N ASP A 134 -11.16 -19.10 20.53
CA ASP A 134 -9.71 -19.19 20.72
C ASP A 134 -9.12 -17.84 21.09
N ALA A 135 -9.54 -16.77 20.40
CA ALA A 135 -9.08 -15.41 20.69
C ALA A 135 -9.44 -14.98 22.12
N GLN A 136 -10.68 -15.22 22.56
CA GLN A 136 -11.12 -14.89 23.91
C GLN A 136 -10.34 -15.68 24.97
N ARG A 137 -10.12 -16.98 24.74
CA ARG A 137 -9.30 -17.83 25.63
C ARG A 137 -7.88 -17.33 25.73
N LEU A 138 -7.26 -16.94 24.62
CA LEU A 138 -5.91 -16.39 24.60
C LEU A 138 -5.84 -15.03 25.29
N MET A 139 -6.78 -14.11 25.03
CA MET A 139 -6.86 -12.82 25.73
C MET A 139 -6.99 -12.99 27.25
N GLY A 140 -7.79 -13.95 27.72
CA GLY A 140 -7.85 -14.28 29.14
C GLY A 140 -6.54 -14.89 29.66
N ARG A 141 -5.91 -15.75 28.87
CA ARG A 141 -4.65 -16.41 29.25
C ARG A 141 -3.48 -15.43 29.35
N GLN A 142 -3.43 -14.39 28.51
CA GLN A 142 -2.39 -13.37 28.51
C GLN A 142 -2.15 -12.71 29.86
N VAL A 143 -3.19 -12.57 30.69
CA VAL A 143 -3.07 -11.94 32.01
C VAL A 143 -2.43 -12.86 33.06
N SER A 144 -2.44 -14.18 32.82
CA SER A 144 -1.99 -15.19 33.79
C SER A 144 -0.77 -16.00 33.34
N SER A 145 -0.42 -15.97 32.04
CA SER A 145 0.75 -16.67 31.54
C SER A 145 2.03 -15.97 31.94
N ARG A 146 2.99 -16.74 32.45
CA ARG A 146 4.35 -16.28 32.74
C ARG A 146 5.28 -16.52 31.55
N HIS A 147 5.10 -17.67 30.89
CA HIS A 147 5.91 -18.05 29.74
C HIS A 147 5.06 -18.82 28.72
N THR A 148 4.84 -18.19 27.57
CA THR A 148 4.15 -18.77 26.43
C THR A 148 5.13 -19.27 25.37
N VAL A 149 4.98 -20.53 24.96
CA VAL A 149 5.61 -21.08 23.76
C VAL A 149 4.62 -21.05 22.61
N VAL A 150 5.00 -20.44 21.49
CA VAL A 150 4.22 -20.50 20.25
C VAL A 150 4.92 -21.45 19.27
N VAL A 151 4.22 -22.48 18.82
CA VAL A 151 4.74 -23.49 17.89
C VAL A 151 4.31 -23.14 16.47
N GLY A 152 5.28 -22.77 15.63
CA GLY A 152 5.09 -22.46 14.20
C GLY A 152 5.46 -21.02 13.84
N GLY A 153 6.56 -20.84 13.10
CA GLY A 153 7.06 -19.55 12.61
C GLY A 153 6.40 -19.02 11.33
N GLY A 154 5.12 -19.34 11.11
CA GLY A 154 4.32 -18.78 10.02
C GLY A 154 3.70 -17.43 10.42
N LEU A 155 2.97 -16.79 9.49
CA LEU A 155 2.30 -15.49 9.72
C LEU A 155 1.51 -15.46 11.03
N LEU A 156 0.61 -16.43 11.21
CA LEU A 156 -0.26 -16.50 12.39
C LEU A 156 0.54 -16.67 13.68
N GLY A 157 1.52 -17.58 13.69
CA GLY A 157 2.32 -17.82 14.89
C GLY A 157 3.19 -16.62 15.27
N ILE A 158 3.74 -15.91 14.28
CA ILE A 158 4.47 -14.67 14.52
C ILE A 158 3.56 -13.58 15.12
N GLU A 159 2.39 -13.37 14.54
CA GLU A 159 1.42 -12.39 15.04
C GLU A 159 0.93 -12.75 16.45
N THR A 160 0.64 -14.02 16.70
CA THR A 160 0.23 -14.52 18.02
C THR A 160 1.35 -14.37 19.05
N ALA A 161 2.59 -14.76 18.73
CA ALA A 161 3.73 -14.61 19.63
C ALA A 161 3.88 -13.15 20.09
N ARG A 162 3.79 -12.21 19.14
CA ARG A 162 3.86 -10.78 19.48
C ARG A 162 2.66 -10.30 20.30
N ALA A 163 1.46 -10.79 19.98
CA ALA A 163 0.28 -10.43 20.73
C ALA A 163 0.36 -10.93 22.18
N MET A 164 0.93 -12.12 22.40
CA MET A 164 1.18 -12.70 23.72
C MET A 164 2.32 -12.03 24.47
N ALA A 165 3.34 -11.48 23.79
CA ALA A 165 4.47 -10.80 24.43
C ALA A 165 4.07 -9.48 25.11
N LYS A 166 2.87 -8.99 24.85
CA LYS A 166 2.29 -7.88 25.59
C LYS A 166 2.06 -8.27 27.05
N TYR A 167 2.04 -7.26 27.93
CA TYR A 167 1.80 -7.43 29.38
C TYR A 167 2.89 -8.19 30.16
N GLY A 168 4.11 -8.29 29.60
CA GLY A 168 5.27 -8.82 30.32
C GLY A 168 5.39 -10.35 30.32
N THR A 169 4.56 -11.05 29.55
CA THR A 169 4.69 -12.49 29.32
C THR A 169 5.99 -12.79 28.59
N ARG A 170 6.81 -13.73 29.09
CA ARG A 170 7.95 -14.25 28.32
C ARG A 170 7.41 -15.07 27.15
N VAL A 171 7.87 -14.81 25.93
CA VAL A 171 7.43 -15.56 24.75
C VAL A 171 8.60 -16.19 24.01
N THR A 172 8.45 -17.47 23.69
CA THR A 172 9.38 -18.21 22.84
C THR A 172 8.63 -18.74 21.61
N LEU A 173 9.02 -18.32 20.42
CA LEU A 173 8.53 -18.82 19.14
C LEU A 173 9.44 -19.95 18.66
N ILE A 174 8.90 -21.15 18.53
CA ILE A 174 9.64 -22.35 18.10
C ILE A 174 9.19 -22.76 16.71
N HIS A 175 10.14 -22.92 15.80
CA HIS A 175 9.88 -23.34 14.43
C HIS A 175 10.88 -24.40 13.95
N HIS A 176 10.34 -25.48 13.40
CA HIS A 176 11.13 -26.62 12.93
C HIS A 176 12.04 -26.32 11.74
N SER A 177 11.72 -25.28 10.96
CA SER A 177 12.51 -24.85 9.79
C SER A 177 13.57 -23.82 10.21
N PRO A 178 14.71 -23.75 9.52
CA PRO A 178 15.70 -22.68 9.72
C PRO A 178 15.17 -21.31 9.26
N VAL A 179 14.12 -21.26 8.45
CA VAL A 179 13.57 -20.03 7.86
C VAL A 179 12.17 -19.78 8.39
N LEU A 180 11.93 -18.61 9.00
CA LEU A 180 10.61 -18.09 9.34
C LEU A 180 9.82 -17.80 8.07
N MET A 181 8.51 -18.08 8.08
CA MET A 181 7.65 -17.91 6.90
C MET A 181 8.30 -18.52 5.64
N ASN A 182 8.81 -19.75 5.75
CA ASN A 182 9.58 -20.45 4.71
C ASN A 182 8.88 -20.58 3.33
N ARG A 183 7.57 -20.30 3.25
CA ARG A 183 6.84 -20.22 1.97
C ARG A 183 6.91 -18.84 1.31
N GLN A 184 7.39 -17.81 2.02
CA GLN A 184 7.38 -16.41 1.59
C GLN A 184 8.76 -15.75 1.68
N LEU A 185 9.60 -16.15 2.65
CA LEU A 185 10.90 -15.54 2.92
C LEU A 185 12.04 -16.49 2.59
N ASP A 186 13.20 -15.90 2.31
CA ASP A 186 14.48 -16.58 2.29
C ASP A 186 15.21 -16.39 3.64
N GLU A 187 16.35 -17.06 3.79
CA GLU A 187 17.15 -17.04 5.04
C GLU A 187 17.51 -15.62 5.47
N ALA A 188 18.02 -14.79 4.56
CA ALA A 188 18.43 -13.41 4.87
C ALA A 188 17.25 -12.54 5.34
N ALA A 189 16.06 -12.69 4.75
CA ALA A 189 14.86 -12.00 5.23
C ALA A 189 14.37 -12.56 6.58
N SER A 190 14.45 -13.87 6.76
CA SER A 190 14.11 -14.54 8.02
C SER A 190 14.99 -14.08 9.18
N ASP A 191 16.30 -13.94 8.98
CA ASP A 191 17.23 -13.47 10.02
C ASP A 191 16.88 -12.06 10.49
N LEU A 192 16.58 -11.16 9.54
CA LEU A 192 16.18 -9.80 9.86
C LEU A 192 14.83 -9.76 10.60
N LEU A 193 13.90 -10.64 10.23
CA LEU A 193 12.62 -10.81 10.89
C LEU A 193 12.79 -11.37 12.31
N ALA A 194 13.63 -12.38 12.51
CA ALA A 194 13.95 -12.94 13.82
C ALA A 194 14.62 -11.89 14.71
N ALA A 195 15.55 -11.10 14.17
CA ALA A 195 16.15 -9.99 14.89
C ALA A 195 15.12 -8.90 15.28
N ALA A 196 14.10 -8.66 14.44
CA ALA A 196 13.00 -7.77 14.79
C ALA A 196 12.12 -8.35 15.91
N LEU A 197 11.82 -9.65 15.87
CA LEU A 197 11.07 -10.34 16.93
C LEU A 197 11.79 -10.33 18.27
N ASN A 198 13.10 -10.58 18.27
CA ASN A 198 13.91 -10.51 19.48
C ASN A 198 13.89 -9.10 20.11
N ARG A 199 13.86 -8.03 19.29
CA ARG A 199 13.68 -6.65 19.79
C ARG A 199 12.28 -6.41 20.37
N ASP A 200 11.27 -7.10 19.88
CA ASP A 200 9.90 -7.10 20.38
C ASP A 200 9.67 -8.12 21.52
N ALA A 201 10.75 -8.53 22.21
CA ALA A 201 10.74 -9.46 23.35
C ALA A 201 10.18 -10.86 23.05
N VAL A 202 10.24 -11.30 21.79
CA VAL A 202 9.92 -12.67 21.36
C VAL A 202 11.22 -13.41 21.07
N GLU A 203 11.56 -14.38 21.93
CA GLU A 203 12.69 -15.28 21.72
C GLU A 203 12.39 -16.22 20.55
N VAL A 204 13.27 -16.31 19.55
CA VAL A 204 13.05 -17.15 18.36
C VAL A 204 13.99 -18.35 18.35
N VAL A 205 13.43 -19.56 18.31
CA VAL A 205 14.15 -20.83 18.18
C VAL A 205 13.81 -21.45 16.82
N LEU A 206 14.81 -21.47 15.93
CA LEU A 206 14.70 -22.01 14.56
C LEU A 206 15.38 -23.37 14.46
N ALA A 207 15.08 -24.09 13.37
CA ALA A 207 15.63 -25.43 13.09
C ALA A 207 15.42 -26.45 14.25
N ASN A 208 14.42 -26.23 15.09
CA ASN A 208 14.10 -27.12 16.20
C ASN A 208 12.58 -27.29 16.33
N GLY A 209 12.14 -28.53 16.53
CA GLY A 209 10.72 -28.88 16.60
C GLY A 209 10.33 -29.32 18.00
N VAL A 210 9.04 -29.19 18.33
CA VAL A 210 8.49 -29.76 19.56
C VAL A 210 8.23 -31.25 19.35
N LEU A 211 8.74 -32.08 20.27
CA LEU A 211 8.59 -33.53 20.29
C LEU A 211 7.41 -33.96 21.18
N ALA A 212 7.21 -33.30 22.32
CA ALA A 212 6.12 -33.54 23.25
C ALA A 212 5.86 -32.30 24.12
N ILE A 213 4.64 -32.18 24.65
CA ILE A 213 4.32 -31.22 25.70
C ILE A 213 4.48 -31.91 27.05
N ASP A 214 5.29 -31.32 27.92
CA ASP A 214 5.63 -31.87 29.23
C ASP A 214 4.68 -31.37 30.33
N GLY A 215 4.42 -32.23 31.32
CA GLY A 215 3.57 -31.97 32.46
C GLY A 215 2.50 -33.04 32.74
N ALA A 216 2.08 -33.16 34.01
CA ALA A 216 1.17 -34.23 34.43
C ALA A 216 -0.32 -33.88 34.25
N ARG A 217 -0.73 -32.66 34.62
CA ARG A 217 -2.13 -32.18 34.55
C ARG A 217 -2.30 -30.91 33.72
N GLN A 218 -1.22 -30.16 33.57
CA GLN A 218 -1.12 -28.90 32.86
C GLN A 218 0.28 -28.79 32.27
N VAL A 219 0.47 -27.86 31.34
CA VAL A 219 1.78 -27.59 30.73
C VAL A 219 2.78 -27.12 31.79
N GLU A 220 3.94 -27.78 31.82
CA GLU A 220 5.12 -27.39 32.61
C GLU A 220 6.33 -27.09 31.72
N GLY A 221 6.32 -27.59 30.48
CA GLY A 221 7.33 -27.31 29.47
C GLY A 221 7.01 -27.93 28.11
N VAL A 222 7.92 -27.74 27.16
CA VAL A 222 7.93 -28.48 25.90
C VAL A 222 9.27 -29.18 25.72
N LEU A 223 9.23 -30.46 25.35
CA LEU A 223 10.41 -31.22 24.97
C LEU A 223 10.70 -30.97 23.49
N LEU A 224 11.93 -30.59 23.20
CA LEU A 224 12.41 -30.28 21.86
C LEU A 224 13.08 -31.49 21.21
N ARG A 225 13.25 -31.46 19.88
CA ARG A 225 13.83 -32.57 19.10
C ARG A 225 15.32 -32.80 19.37
N ASP A 226 16.03 -31.77 19.83
CA ASP A 226 17.42 -31.86 20.28
C ASP A 226 17.56 -32.40 21.72
N GLY A 227 16.45 -32.76 22.37
CA GLY A 227 16.41 -33.24 23.74
C GLY A 227 16.32 -32.13 24.79
N GLY A 228 16.33 -30.86 24.38
CA GLY A 228 16.18 -29.73 25.29
C GLY A 228 14.78 -29.66 25.89
N LEU A 229 14.68 -29.29 27.17
CA LEU A 229 13.41 -28.90 27.80
C LEU A 229 13.32 -27.38 27.80
N GLN A 230 12.24 -26.85 27.21
CA GLN A 230 11.89 -25.44 27.31
C GLN A 230 10.75 -25.29 28.32
N PRO A 231 11.01 -24.83 29.56
CA PRO A 231 9.96 -24.59 30.54
C PRO A 231 8.97 -23.55 30.01
N CYS A 232 7.68 -23.78 30.25
CA CYS A 232 6.61 -22.86 29.90
C CYS A 232 5.31 -23.27 30.61
N ASP A 233 4.34 -22.36 30.72
CA ASP A 233 3.02 -22.68 31.27
C ASP A 233 1.90 -22.66 30.23
N THR A 234 2.23 -22.24 29.01
CA THR A 234 1.27 -22.02 27.93
C THR A 234 1.89 -22.42 26.61
N VAL A 235 1.18 -23.22 25.83
CA VAL A 235 1.60 -23.61 24.47
C VAL A 235 0.50 -23.23 23.50
N ILE A 236 0.86 -22.55 22.42
CA ILE A 236 -0.07 -22.17 21.36
C ILE A 236 0.39 -22.80 20.05
N PHE A 237 -0.45 -23.64 19.45
CA PHE A 237 -0.19 -24.22 18.14
C PHE A 237 -0.65 -23.29 17.02
N ALA A 238 0.31 -22.87 16.20
CA ALA A 238 0.13 -22.13 14.95
C ALA A 238 0.81 -22.87 13.78
N THR A 239 0.69 -24.20 13.76
CA THR A 239 1.35 -25.13 12.84
C THR A 239 0.63 -25.33 11.51
N GLY A 240 -0.18 -24.37 11.09
CA GLY A 240 -0.97 -24.41 9.85
C GLY A 240 -2.42 -24.80 10.08
N ILE A 241 -3.12 -25.10 8.98
CA ILE A 241 -4.55 -25.41 8.96
C ILE A 241 -4.81 -26.68 8.15
N ARG A 242 -5.93 -27.36 8.47
CA ARG A 242 -6.46 -28.50 7.73
C ARG A 242 -7.85 -28.16 7.20
N PRO A 243 -8.13 -28.34 5.89
CA PRO A 243 -9.48 -28.18 5.34
C PRO A 243 -10.55 -28.95 6.14
N ALA A 244 -11.69 -28.32 6.38
CA ALA A 244 -12.81 -28.90 7.12
C ALA A 244 -13.68 -29.76 6.18
N VAL A 245 -13.25 -31.01 5.96
CA VAL A 245 -13.80 -31.91 4.94
C VAL A 245 -14.68 -33.04 5.48
N ASP A 246 -14.79 -33.16 6.80
CA ASP A 246 -15.40 -34.35 7.42
C ASP A 246 -16.88 -34.49 7.05
N LEU A 247 -17.64 -33.38 7.00
CA LEU A 247 -19.03 -33.36 6.54
C LEU A 247 -19.16 -33.84 5.09
N ALA A 248 -18.32 -33.34 4.19
CA ALA A 248 -18.32 -33.73 2.77
C ALA A 248 -17.97 -35.22 2.60
N ARG A 249 -16.94 -35.69 3.33
CA ARG A 249 -16.50 -37.09 3.30
C ARG A 249 -17.59 -38.05 3.76
N GLN A 250 -18.23 -37.74 4.89
CA GLN A 250 -19.33 -38.56 5.44
C GLN A 250 -20.54 -38.61 4.49
N SER A 251 -20.73 -37.55 3.70
CA SER A 251 -21.84 -37.43 2.75
C SER A 251 -21.54 -38.01 1.36
N GLY A 252 -20.40 -38.70 1.18
CA GLY A 252 -20.01 -39.30 -0.09
C GLY A 252 -19.55 -38.31 -1.16
N ILE A 253 -19.16 -37.08 -0.78
CA ILE A 253 -18.57 -36.10 -1.69
C ILE A 253 -17.05 -36.35 -1.77
N ALA A 254 -16.47 -36.28 -2.97
CA ALA A 254 -15.06 -36.57 -3.20
C ALA A 254 -14.15 -35.58 -2.47
N VAL A 255 -13.20 -36.12 -1.71
CA VAL A 255 -12.24 -35.36 -0.90
C VAL A 255 -10.81 -35.84 -1.20
N GLY A 256 -9.88 -34.90 -1.31
CA GLY A 256 -8.44 -35.15 -1.32
C GLY A 256 -7.78 -34.50 -0.09
N GLN A 257 -6.93 -33.52 -0.33
CA GLN A 257 -6.49 -32.57 0.71
C GLN A 257 -7.64 -31.65 1.15
N GLY A 258 -8.56 -31.33 0.24
CA GLY A 258 -9.80 -30.57 0.47
C GLY A 258 -10.99 -31.21 -0.24
N ILE A 259 -12.16 -30.56 -0.21
CA ILE A 259 -13.33 -30.94 -1.02
C ILE A 259 -12.99 -30.68 -2.48
N ARG A 260 -12.94 -31.73 -3.31
CA ARG A 260 -12.52 -31.61 -4.71
C ARG A 260 -13.55 -30.81 -5.49
N ILE A 261 -13.09 -29.79 -6.19
CA ILE A 261 -13.91 -28.96 -7.07
C ILE A 261 -13.34 -28.87 -8.48
N ASN A 262 -14.23 -28.72 -9.46
CA ASN A 262 -13.85 -28.38 -10.84
C ASN A 262 -13.74 -26.86 -11.04
N ALA A 263 -13.46 -26.41 -12.27
CA ALA A 263 -13.33 -24.98 -12.59
C ALA A 263 -14.66 -24.20 -12.45
N ARG A 264 -15.79 -24.90 -12.41
CA ARG A 264 -17.13 -24.37 -12.16
C ARG A 264 -17.49 -24.36 -10.67
N LEU A 265 -16.54 -24.71 -9.80
CA LEU A 265 -16.67 -24.80 -8.35
C LEU A 265 -17.62 -25.91 -7.86
N GLU A 266 -17.98 -26.83 -8.75
CA GLU A 266 -18.85 -27.97 -8.47
C GLU A 266 -18.04 -29.09 -7.84
N THR A 267 -18.66 -29.80 -6.89
CA THR A 267 -18.12 -31.02 -6.29
C THR A 267 -18.44 -32.25 -7.15
N SER A 268 -18.13 -33.45 -6.65
CA SER A 268 -18.53 -34.70 -7.32
C SER A 268 -20.05 -34.95 -7.31
N GLN A 269 -20.83 -34.18 -6.54
CA GLN A 269 -22.29 -34.28 -6.50
C GLN A 269 -22.93 -33.11 -7.27
N PRO A 270 -23.85 -33.36 -8.21
CA PRO A 270 -24.56 -32.30 -8.93
C PRO A 270 -25.29 -31.35 -8.00
N GLY A 271 -25.28 -30.04 -8.31
CA GLY A 271 -25.91 -29.01 -7.47
C GLY A 271 -25.23 -28.73 -6.12
N HIS A 272 -24.08 -29.38 -5.85
CA HIS A 272 -23.29 -29.20 -4.64
C HIS A 272 -21.95 -28.55 -4.98
N TYR A 273 -21.64 -27.46 -4.29
CA TYR A 273 -20.46 -26.63 -4.51
C TYR A 273 -19.59 -26.56 -3.25
N ALA A 274 -18.32 -26.25 -3.41
CA ALA A 274 -17.44 -25.92 -2.29
C ALA A 274 -16.56 -24.73 -2.62
N ILE A 275 -16.38 -23.82 -1.66
CA ILE A 275 -15.62 -22.58 -1.83
C ILE A 275 -14.83 -22.25 -0.57
N GLY A 276 -13.74 -21.49 -0.72
CA GLY A 276 -12.85 -21.11 0.37
C GLY A 276 -11.85 -22.20 0.75
N GLU A 277 -11.34 -22.12 1.97
CA GLU A 277 -10.24 -22.99 2.43
C GLU A 277 -10.61 -24.47 2.55
N CYS A 278 -11.89 -24.83 2.54
CA CYS A 278 -12.31 -26.23 2.50
C CYS A 278 -12.15 -26.85 1.11
N SER A 279 -12.06 -26.04 0.06
CA SER A 279 -12.01 -26.49 -1.34
C SER A 279 -10.59 -26.86 -1.80
N GLU A 280 -10.51 -27.86 -2.68
CA GLU A 280 -9.30 -28.26 -3.40
C GLU A 280 -9.54 -28.16 -4.90
N PHE A 281 -8.70 -27.36 -5.58
CA PHE A 281 -8.74 -27.19 -7.02
C PHE A 281 -7.42 -27.69 -7.64
N ASN A 282 -7.48 -28.60 -8.61
CA ASN A 282 -6.31 -29.20 -9.26
C ASN A 282 -5.23 -29.73 -8.29
N GLY A 283 -5.66 -30.41 -7.22
CA GLY A 283 -4.73 -30.98 -6.24
C GLY A 283 -4.15 -29.96 -5.24
N ARG A 284 -4.60 -28.70 -5.26
CA ARG A 284 -4.06 -27.62 -4.45
C ARG A 284 -5.11 -27.03 -3.52
N ILE A 285 -4.65 -26.70 -2.31
CA ILE A 285 -5.38 -25.90 -1.32
C ILE A 285 -4.65 -24.56 -1.14
N PHE A 286 -5.40 -23.47 -0.98
CA PHE A 286 -4.80 -22.14 -1.00
C PHE A 286 -4.49 -21.58 0.39
N GLY A 287 -5.31 -21.88 1.39
CA GLY A 287 -5.12 -21.38 2.77
C GLY A 287 -5.11 -19.86 2.91
N LEU A 288 -5.75 -19.15 1.98
CA LEU A 288 -5.83 -17.69 1.95
C LEU A 288 -7.27 -17.25 1.69
N VAL A 289 -7.65 -16.11 2.25
CA VAL A 289 -9.00 -15.54 2.08
C VAL A 289 -9.27 -15.10 0.65
N ALA A 290 -8.26 -14.55 -0.05
CA ALA A 290 -8.46 -13.93 -1.37
C ALA A 290 -8.96 -14.90 -2.45
N PRO A 291 -8.34 -16.09 -2.63
CA PRO A 291 -8.90 -17.12 -3.52
C PRO A 291 -10.33 -17.51 -3.16
N GLY A 292 -10.65 -17.62 -1.86
CA GLY A 292 -12.01 -17.94 -1.41
C GLY A 292 -13.05 -16.87 -1.78
N LEU A 293 -12.69 -15.58 -1.66
CA LEU A 293 -13.59 -14.49 -2.06
C LEU A 293 -13.83 -14.47 -3.57
N GLU A 294 -12.80 -14.75 -4.36
CA GLU A 294 -12.93 -14.89 -5.82
C GLU A 294 -13.83 -16.07 -6.20
N GLN A 295 -13.64 -17.24 -5.58
CA GLN A 295 -14.50 -18.40 -5.76
C GLN A 295 -15.96 -18.06 -5.43
N ALA A 296 -16.21 -17.36 -4.31
CA ALA A 296 -17.56 -16.92 -3.94
C ALA A 296 -18.18 -15.99 -5.00
N ALA A 297 -17.41 -15.02 -5.53
CA ALA A 297 -17.90 -14.09 -6.55
C ALA A 297 -18.19 -14.78 -7.89
N ILE A 298 -17.40 -15.78 -8.28
CA ILE A 298 -17.66 -16.61 -9.48
C ILE A 298 -18.91 -17.45 -9.28
N LEU A 299 -19.01 -18.15 -8.14
CA LEU A 299 -20.17 -18.99 -7.84
C LEU A 299 -21.46 -18.18 -7.77
N ALA A 300 -21.43 -16.98 -7.20
CA ALA A 300 -22.59 -16.10 -7.12
C ALA A 300 -23.18 -15.78 -8.50
N ARG A 301 -22.33 -15.49 -9.50
CA ARG A 301 -22.80 -15.24 -10.87
C ARG A 301 -23.43 -16.48 -11.48
N ARG A 302 -22.78 -17.64 -11.35
CA ARG A 302 -23.30 -18.94 -11.85
C ARG A 302 -24.62 -19.35 -11.20
N LEU A 303 -24.83 -19.01 -9.94
CA LEU A 303 -26.08 -19.31 -9.23
C LEU A 303 -27.24 -18.40 -9.66
N VAL A 304 -26.95 -17.16 -10.08
CA VAL A 304 -27.92 -16.19 -10.59
C VAL A 304 -28.22 -16.41 -12.06
N ASP A 305 -27.18 -16.66 -12.86
CA ASP A 305 -27.23 -16.94 -14.28
C ASP A 305 -26.57 -18.31 -14.56
N PRO A 306 -27.38 -19.37 -14.71
CA PRO A 306 -26.87 -20.71 -15.02
C PRO A 306 -26.08 -20.80 -16.33
N GLU A 307 -26.26 -19.84 -17.26
CA GLU A 307 -25.54 -19.78 -18.53
C GLU A 307 -24.17 -19.10 -18.40
N ASP A 308 -23.82 -18.54 -17.23
CA ASP A 308 -22.51 -17.92 -17.00
C ASP A 308 -21.37 -18.97 -17.12
N ASP A 309 -20.50 -18.76 -18.10
CA ASP A 309 -19.36 -19.61 -18.44
C ASP A 309 -18.09 -19.26 -17.66
N SER A 310 -18.17 -18.39 -16.65
CA SER A 310 -17.06 -18.05 -15.77
C SER A 310 -16.48 -19.29 -15.13
N GLU A 311 -15.17 -19.44 -15.29
CA GLU A 311 -14.37 -20.49 -14.68
C GLU A 311 -13.39 -19.91 -13.68
N TYR A 312 -13.26 -20.58 -12.55
CA TYR A 312 -12.18 -20.36 -11.61
C TYR A 312 -10.86 -20.81 -12.23
N ARG A 313 -9.89 -19.90 -12.23
CA ARG A 313 -8.54 -20.15 -12.72
C ARG A 313 -7.57 -20.07 -11.54
N GLU A 314 -6.53 -20.88 -11.61
CA GLU A 314 -5.51 -20.86 -10.58
C GLU A 314 -4.77 -19.51 -10.59
N VAL A 315 -4.80 -18.80 -9.47
CA VAL A 315 -4.14 -17.51 -9.31
C VAL A 315 -2.71 -17.72 -8.86
N LEU A 316 -1.73 -17.12 -9.56
CA LEU A 316 -0.36 -17.00 -9.07
C LEU A 316 -0.37 -16.19 -7.76
N LEU A 317 -0.05 -16.85 -6.65
CA LEU A 317 -0.20 -16.30 -5.31
C LEU A 317 0.80 -15.16 -5.08
N SER A 318 0.36 -13.91 -5.19
CA SER A 318 1.07 -12.77 -4.61
C SER A 318 0.56 -12.51 -3.20
N SER A 319 1.43 -12.52 -2.20
CA SER A 319 1.07 -12.22 -0.82
C SER A 319 1.81 -10.97 -0.35
N SER A 320 1.10 -9.84 -0.27
CA SER A 320 1.56 -8.67 0.48
C SER A 320 1.05 -8.83 1.91
N LEU A 321 1.94 -9.20 2.82
CA LEU A 321 1.64 -9.49 4.21
C LEU A 321 2.22 -8.35 5.08
N LYS A 322 1.59 -8.08 6.22
CA LYS A 322 2.12 -7.12 7.18
C LYS A 322 2.45 -7.90 8.44
N VAL A 323 3.72 -8.05 8.75
CA VAL A 323 4.18 -8.85 9.89
C VAL A 323 4.95 -7.93 10.82
N ILE A 324 4.51 -7.77 12.08
CA ILE A 324 5.21 -6.95 13.09
C ILE A 324 5.29 -5.46 12.70
N GLN A 325 4.26 -4.89 12.06
CA GLN A 325 4.34 -3.54 11.46
C GLN A 325 5.50 -3.34 10.45
N THR A 326 6.26 -4.39 10.15
CA THR A 326 7.27 -4.44 9.11
C THR A 326 6.58 -5.00 7.88
N PRO A 327 6.47 -4.24 6.79
CA PRO A 327 5.87 -4.76 5.57
C PRO A 327 6.70 -5.95 5.08
N VAL A 328 6.02 -7.08 4.84
CA VAL A 328 6.60 -8.27 4.24
C VAL A 328 5.93 -8.44 2.88
N PHE A 329 6.68 -8.20 1.83
CA PHE A 329 6.19 -8.38 0.47
C PHE A 329 6.77 -9.65 -0.12
N SER A 330 5.92 -10.50 -0.67
CA SER A 330 6.31 -11.71 -1.39
C SER A 330 5.42 -11.88 -2.62
N ALA A 331 6.01 -11.97 -3.81
CA ALA A 331 5.25 -12.17 -5.04
C ALA A 331 5.98 -13.11 -6.00
N GLY A 332 5.21 -13.91 -6.75
CA GLY A 332 5.73 -14.81 -7.78
C GLY A 332 6.45 -16.03 -7.21
N ALA A 333 7.48 -16.49 -7.92
CA ALA A 333 8.33 -17.60 -7.52
C ALA A 333 9.05 -17.28 -6.21
N VAL A 334 8.65 -17.97 -5.12
CA VAL A 334 9.16 -17.77 -3.77
C VAL A 334 9.56 -19.08 -3.07
N GLY A 335 10.21 -19.01 -1.91
CA GLY A 335 10.73 -20.18 -1.17
C GLY A 335 11.86 -20.87 -1.94
N ASP A 336 11.80 -22.20 -2.07
CA ASP A 336 12.82 -23.04 -2.72
C ASP A 336 13.18 -22.61 -4.16
N ALA A 337 12.27 -21.90 -4.84
CA ALA A 337 12.55 -21.33 -6.16
C ALA A 337 13.65 -20.26 -6.14
N PHE A 338 13.91 -19.61 -5.00
CA PHE A 338 14.97 -18.61 -4.83
C PHE A 338 16.38 -19.20 -4.87
N ASP A 339 16.51 -20.48 -4.54
CA ASP A 339 17.81 -21.14 -4.34
C ASP A 339 18.14 -22.12 -5.48
N SER A 340 17.26 -22.21 -6.48
CA SER A 340 17.53 -23.01 -7.67
C SER A 340 18.55 -22.31 -8.59
N PRO A 341 19.59 -23.01 -9.05
CA PRO A 341 20.61 -22.45 -9.95
C PRO A 341 20.07 -22.05 -11.33
N SER A 342 18.81 -22.38 -11.63
CA SER A 342 18.13 -21.96 -12.86
C SER A 342 17.62 -20.50 -12.83
N PHE A 343 17.74 -19.82 -11.69
CA PHE A 343 17.26 -18.45 -11.52
C PHE A 343 18.41 -17.49 -11.15
N ASP A 344 18.39 -16.30 -11.74
CA ASP A 344 19.27 -15.21 -11.35
C ASP A 344 18.59 -14.36 -10.28
N ALA A 345 19.35 -13.81 -9.32
CA ALA A 345 18.81 -12.90 -8.31
C ALA A 345 19.63 -11.62 -8.19
N ILE A 346 18.96 -10.51 -7.86
CA ILE A 346 19.61 -9.28 -7.40
C ILE A 346 19.03 -8.87 -6.06
N THR A 347 19.90 -8.46 -5.14
CA THR A 347 19.55 -8.12 -3.77
C THR A 347 19.94 -6.68 -3.44
N TYR A 348 19.20 -6.09 -2.50
CA TYR A 348 19.48 -4.83 -1.85
C TYR A 348 19.32 -5.03 -0.35
N ARG A 349 20.33 -4.64 0.43
CA ARG A 349 20.32 -4.73 1.90
C ARG A 349 20.95 -3.47 2.48
N ARG A 350 20.19 -2.71 3.26
CA ARG A 350 20.67 -1.51 3.97
C ARG A 350 19.70 -1.09 5.08
N ASP A 351 20.22 -0.65 6.22
CA ASP A 351 19.43 -0.03 7.31
C ASP A 351 18.22 -0.88 7.76
N GLY A 352 18.39 -2.21 7.85
CA GLY A 352 17.32 -3.15 8.23
C GLY A 352 16.29 -3.45 7.12
N VAL A 353 16.42 -2.83 5.95
CA VAL A 353 15.60 -3.13 4.76
C VAL A 353 16.30 -4.18 3.91
N TYR A 354 15.52 -5.18 3.47
CA TYR A 354 15.97 -6.21 2.54
C TYR A 354 15.01 -6.33 1.37
N ARG A 355 15.55 -6.43 0.16
CA ARG A 355 14.77 -6.63 -1.07
C ARG A 355 15.53 -7.58 -1.98
N LYS A 356 14.83 -8.56 -2.56
CA LYS A 356 15.36 -9.51 -3.54
C LYS A 356 14.42 -9.58 -4.73
N LEU A 357 14.97 -9.58 -5.93
CA LEU A 357 14.26 -9.80 -7.18
C LEU A 357 14.84 -11.04 -7.86
N VAL A 358 13.97 -11.88 -8.43
CA VAL A 358 14.34 -13.14 -9.09
C VAL A 358 13.96 -13.12 -10.55
N PHE A 359 14.85 -13.66 -11.37
CA PHE A 359 14.70 -13.73 -12.80
C PHE A 359 14.82 -15.16 -13.31
N ALA A 360 13.91 -15.54 -14.20
CA ALA A 360 14.05 -16.71 -15.05
C ALA A 360 14.23 -16.22 -16.49
N ARG A 361 15.30 -16.65 -17.17
CA ARG A 361 15.55 -16.27 -18.58
C ARG A 361 15.44 -14.75 -18.80
N ARG A 362 16.04 -13.95 -17.89
CA ARG A 362 16.01 -12.47 -17.84
C ARG A 362 14.63 -11.82 -17.63
N ARG A 363 13.60 -12.58 -17.27
CA ARG A 363 12.26 -12.07 -16.94
C ARG A 363 12.07 -12.08 -15.44
N LEU A 364 11.51 -11.00 -14.89
CA LEU A 364 11.21 -10.92 -13.47
C LEU A 364 10.08 -11.90 -13.12
N VAL A 365 10.34 -12.87 -12.25
CA VAL A 365 9.40 -13.94 -11.88
C VAL A 365 9.10 -13.99 -10.40
N GLY A 366 9.86 -13.29 -9.55
CA GLY A 366 9.60 -13.25 -8.12
C GLY A 366 10.27 -12.08 -7.42
N ALA A 367 9.78 -11.77 -6.21
CA ALA A 367 10.36 -10.77 -5.34
C ALA A 367 10.04 -11.01 -3.87
N ILE A 368 11.00 -10.69 -2.98
CA ILE A 368 10.81 -10.56 -1.53
C ILE A 368 11.19 -9.15 -1.13
N ALA A 369 10.47 -8.57 -0.18
CA ALA A 369 10.98 -7.46 0.61
C ALA A 369 10.59 -7.58 2.08
N LEU A 370 11.51 -7.15 2.94
CA LEU A 370 11.29 -6.87 4.34
C LEU A 370 11.53 -5.37 4.57
N GLY A 371 10.51 -4.68 5.10
CA GLY A 371 10.48 -3.23 5.27
C GLY A 371 9.65 -2.52 4.20
N ASP A 372 9.40 -1.23 4.40
CA ASP A 372 8.60 -0.42 3.48
C ASP A 372 9.15 -0.50 2.05
N TRP A 373 8.28 -0.80 1.09
CA TRP A 373 8.60 -0.77 -0.32
C TRP A 373 7.49 -0.08 -1.11
N PRO A 374 7.61 1.23 -1.35
CA PRO A 374 6.58 2.01 -2.03
C PRO A 374 6.22 1.50 -3.44
N GLU A 375 7.13 0.76 -4.07
CA GLU A 375 6.95 0.23 -5.43
C GLU A 375 6.43 -1.22 -5.44
N ALA A 376 6.13 -1.83 -4.28
CA ALA A 376 5.75 -3.24 -4.17
C ALA A 376 4.63 -3.65 -5.13
N GLU A 377 3.55 -2.87 -5.22
CA GLU A 377 2.45 -3.17 -6.15
C GLU A 377 2.88 -3.06 -7.61
N ARG A 378 3.77 -2.12 -7.95
CA ARG A 378 4.32 -2.02 -9.31
C ARG A 378 5.27 -3.16 -9.63
N VAL A 379 6.03 -3.65 -8.64
CA VAL A 379 6.86 -4.86 -8.76
C VAL A 379 6.00 -6.08 -8.99
N LYS A 380 4.90 -6.22 -8.26
CA LYS A 380 3.92 -7.30 -8.49
C LYS A 380 3.42 -7.28 -9.93
N VAL A 381 2.95 -6.14 -10.43
CA VAL A 381 2.51 -6.01 -11.83
C VAL A 381 3.63 -6.37 -12.82
N ALA A 382 4.88 -6.02 -12.51
CA ALA A 382 6.02 -6.38 -13.33
C ALA A 382 6.30 -7.90 -13.32
N ILE A 383 6.10 -8.58 -12.18
CA ILE A 383 6.19 -10.05 -12.06
C ILE A 383 5.07 -10.72 -12.84
N ASP A 384 3.83 -10.27 -12.68
CA ASP A 384 2.65 -10.83 -13.37
C ASP A 384 2.81 -10.73 -14.89
N ARG A 385 3.45 -9.66 -15.38
CA ARG A 385 3.79 -9.45 -16.80
C ARG A 385 5.09 -10.09 -17.24
N GLN A 386 5.80 -10.77 -16.33
CA GLN A 386 7.15 -11.30 -16.53
C GLN A 386 8.10 -10.30 -17.22
N GLN A 387 8.07 -9.06 -16.73
CA GLN A 387 8.73 -7.94 -17.36
C GLN A 387 10.26 -8.10 -17.33
N ARG A 388 10.93 -7.76 -18.45
CA ARG A 388 12.38 -7.62 -18.47
C ARG A 388 12.80 -6.30 -17.85
N LEU A 389 13.82 -6.32 -17.01
CA LEU A 389 14.44 -5.10 -16.48
C LEU A 389 15.64 -4.72 -17.34
N SER A 390 15.79 -3.41 -17.61
CA SER A 390 17.00 -2.91 -18.27
C SER A 390 18.19 -2.96 -17.31
N PRO A 391 19.44 -3.08 -17.83
CA PRO A 391 20.64 -3.10 -16.99
C PRO A 391 20.72 -1.91 -16.02
N TRP A 392 20.30 -0.72 -16.48
CA TRP A 392 20.21 0.48 -15.66
C TRP A 392 19.27 0.32 -14.46
N ARG A 393 18.10 -0.29 -14.63
CA ARG A 393 17.16 -0.52 -13.52
C ARG A 393 17.70 -1.52 -12.51
N SER A 394 18.34 -2.59 -12.98
CA SER A 394 18.98 -3.56 -12.09
C SER A 394 20.14 -2.92 -11.30
N TRP A 395 20.93 -2.06 -11.94
CA TRP A 395 21.97 -1.28 -11.25
C TRP A 395 21.39 -0.31 -10.23
N LEU A 396 20.35 0.44 -10.59
CA LEU A 396 19.66 1.36 -9.68
C LEU A 396 19.13 0.61 -8.45
N PHE A 397 18.46 -0.53 -8.66
CA PHE A 397 17.94 -1.35 -7.57
C PHE A 397 19.05 -1.82 -6.62
N LYS A 398 20.18 -2.31 -7.13
CA LYS A 398 21.32 -2.71 -6.29
C LYS A 398 21.85 -1.55 -5.43
N ARG A 399 21.75 -0.30 -5.91
CA ARG A 399 22.27 0.89 -5.22
C ARG A 399 21.28 1.51 -4.24
N SER A 400 19.99 1.55 -4.56
CA SER A 400 18.96 2.31 -3.83
C SER A 400 17.78 1.48 -3.35
N GLY A 401 17.69 0.21 -3.75
CA GLY A 401 16.57 -0.68 -3.48
C GLY A 401 15.32 -0.35 -4.30
N VAL A 402 15.33 0.68 -5.15
CA VAL A 402 14.17 1.10 -5.95
C VAL A 402 14.42 0.89 -7.44
N LEU A 403 13.36 0.63 -8.20
CA LEU A 403 13.42 0.34 -9.63
C LEU A 403 12.99 1.53 -10.51
N TRP A 404 12.07 2.38 -10.04
CA TRP A 404 11.43 3.40 -10.87
C TRP A 404 11.57 4.84 -10.36
N SER A 405 12.16 5.08 -9.19
CA SER A 405 12.60 6.38 -8.64
C SER A 405 11.56 7.49 -8.43
N ASP A 406 10.47 7.52 -9.21
CA ASP A 406 9.31 8.36 -8.96
C ASP A 406 8.41 7.66 -7.94
N GLN A 407 8.06 8.36 -6.86
CA GLN A 407 6.89 7.98 -6.06
C GLN A 407 5.69 8.07 -7.00
N SER A 408 5.23 6.94 -7.52
CA SER A 408 4.03 6.88 -8.34
C SER A 408 2.87 7.38 -7.48
N ASN A 409 2.33 8.55 -7.82
CA ASN A 409 1.03 8.97 -7.29
C ASN A 409 0.07 7.79 -7.48
N PRO A 410 -0.56 7.26 -6.42
CA PRO A 410 -1.46 6.12 -6.53
C PRO A 410 -2.54 6.32 -7.60
N ALA A 411 -2.99 7.56 -7.80
CA ALA A 411 -3.95 7.92 -8.84
C ALA A 411 -3.46 7.69 -10.29
N GLN A 412 -2.15 7.55 -10.51
CA GLN A 412 -1.53 7.31 -11.82
C GLN A 412 -1.23 5.83 -12.09
N LEU A 413 -1.58 4.92 -11.18
CA LEU A 413 -1.43 3.50 -11.40
C LEU A 413 -2.36 3.03 -12.54
N PRO A 414 -1.90 2.13 -13.44
CA PRO A 414 -2.74 1.56 -14.48
C PRO A 414 -4.05 1.00 -13.92
N ALA A 415 -5.16 1.16 -14.65
CA ALA A 415 -6.49 0.77 -14.17
C ALA A 415 -6.58 -0.71 -13.76
N SER A 416 -5.82 -1.60 -14.42
CA SER A 416 -5.75 -3.03 -14.12
C SER A 416 -4.90 -3.39 -12.91
N THR A 417 -4.21 -2.44 -12.28
CA THR A 417 -3.36 -2.71 -11.11
C THR A 417 -4.22 -3.09 -9.93
N ILE A 418 -4.07 -4.30 -9.38
CA ILE A 418 -4.74 -4.69 -8.15
C ILE A 418 -4.14 -3.91 -6.98
N ILE A 419 -5.00 -3.24 -6.21
CA ILE A 419 -4.63 -2.46 -5.02
C ILE A 419 -5.02 -3.21 -3.75
N CYS A 420 -6.19 -3.85 -3.74
CA CYS A 420 -6.63 -4.69 -2.63
C CYS A 420 -6.56 -6.16 -3.04
N ASN A 421 -5.50 -6.88 -2.63
CA ASN A 421 -5.32 -8.30 -2.96
C ASN A 421 -6.43 -9.19 -2.39
N CYS A 422 -6.95 -8.88 -1.19
CA CYS A 422 -8.01 -9.70 -0.59
C CYS A 422 -9.30 -9.71 -1.41
N ARG A 423 -9.70 -8.55 -1.93
CA ARG A 423 -10.96 -8.35 -2.64
C ARG A 423 -10.79 -8.26 -4.16
N GLN A 424 -9.56 -8.43 -4.66
CA GLN A 424 -9.17 -8.23 -6.06
C GLN A 424 -9.65 -6.87 -6.64
N VAL A 425 -9.60 -5.81 -5.83
CA VAL A 425 -10.03 -4.46 -6.27
C VAL A 425 -8.88 -3.76 -6.96
N SER A 426 -9.13 -3.30 -8.19
CA SER A 426 -8.15 -2.59 -9.01
C SER A 426 -8.14 -1.08 -8.78
N ALA A 427 -7.06 -0.42 -9.21
CA ALA A 427 -6.93 1.04 -9.19
C ALA A 427 -8.01 1.71 -10.06
N GLY A 428 -8.46 1.06 -11.13
CA GLY A 428 -9.59 1.51 -11.94
C GLY A 428 -10.89 1.47 -11.16
N ALA A 429 -11.16 0.36 -10.46
CA ALA A 429 -12.35 0.21 -9.62
C ALA A 429 -12.40 1.23 -8.47
N ILE A 430 -11.26 1.47 -7.81
CA ILE A 430 -11.17 2.51 -6.76
C ILE A 430 -11.49 3.89 -7.33
N ARG A 431 -10.92 4.26 -8.48
CA ARG A 431 -11.21 5.54 -9.14
C ARG A 431 -12.68 5.68 -9.51
N ALA A 432 -13.29 4.64 -10.06
CA ALA A 432 -14.72 4.63 -10.35
C ALA A 432 -15.57 4.82 -9.08
N CYS A 433 -15.19 4.22 -7.94
CA CYS A 433 -15.87 4.45 -6.67
C CYS A 433 -15.70 5.90 -6.16
N ILE A 434 -14.53 6.50 -6.33
CA ILE A 434 -14.27 7.90 -5.96
C ILE A 434 -15.10 8.85 -6.83
N GLU A 435 -15.18 8.60 -8.14
CA GLU A 435 -16.03 9.35 -9.06
C GLU A 435 -17.52 9.27 -8.67
N GLN A 436 -17.93 8.17 -8.04
CA GLN A 436 -19.27 7.98 -7.48
C GLN A 436 -19.43 8.52 -6.03
N GLY A 437 -18.46 9.30 -5.55
CA GLY A 437 -18.53 10.00 -4.25
C GLY A 437 -17.97 9.24 -3.05
N ALA A 438 -17.20 8.15 -3.23
CA ALA A 438 -16.47 7.53 -2.12
C ALA A 438 -15.13 8.24 -1.86
N ASP A 439 -15.15 9.25 -0.99
CA ASP A 439 -14.02 10.16 -0.72
C ASP A 439 -13.17 9.78 0.50
N ASN A 440 -13.51 8.69 1.20
CA ASN A 440 -12.81 8.23 2.39
C ASN A 440 -12.74 6.69 2.43
N LEU A 441 -11.94 6.15 3.37
CA LEU A 441 -11.72 4.71 3.48
C LEU A 441 -13.00 3.93 3.76
N ASP A 442 -13.90 4.47 4.59
CA ASP A 442 -15.15 3.80 4.94
C ASP A 442 -16.08 3.74 3.73
N ALA A 443 -16.20 4.83 2.98
CA ALA A 443 -17.00 4.89 1.76
C ALA A 443 -16.45 3.95 0.67
N LEU A 444 -15.13 3.87 0.51
CA LEU A 444 -14.49 2.90 -0.39
C LEU A 444 -14.74 1.45 0.07
N GLY A 445 -14.64 1.20 1.37
CA GLY A 445 -14.94 -0.09 1.97
C GLY A 445 -16.39 -0.51 1.78
N GLN A 446 -17.34 0.43 1.89
CA GLN A 446 -18.76 0.16 1.66
C GLN A 446 -19.08 -0.11 0.19
N ARG A 447 -18.48 0.64 -0.75
CA ARG A 447 -18.77 0.50 -2.18
C ARG A 447 -18.09 -0.69 -2.85
N CYS A 448 -16.78 -0.86 -2.64
CA CYS A 448 -15.99 -1.89 -3.32
C CYS A 448 -15.32 -2.90 -2.38
N GLY A 449 -15.51 -2.78 -1.06
CA GLY A 449 -14.91 -3.70 -0.08
C GLY A 449 -13.41 -3.49 0.14
N ALA A 450 -12.75 -2.58 -0.58
CA ALA A 450 -11.31 -2.37 -0.44
C ALA A 450 -10.94 -1.96 0.99
N GLY A 451 -9.89 -2.56 1.55
CA GLY A 451 -9.41 -2.26 2.90
C GLY A 451 -10.21 -2.90 4.05
N THR A 452 -11.30 -3.62 3.77
CA THR A 452 -12.18 -4.20 4.81
C THR A 452 -11.72 -5.56 5.36
N VAL A 453 -10.79 -6.23 4.69
CA VAL A 453 -10.34 -7.60 5.05
C VAL A 453 -9.08 -7.56 5.93
N CYS A 454 -7.87 -7.59 5.35
CA CYS A 454 -6.63 -7.53 6.14
C CYS A 454 -6.16 -6.09 6.44
N GLY A 455 -6.72 -5.08 5.78
CA GLY A 455 -6.33 -3.68 5.93
C GLY A 455 -4.97 -3.29 5.32
N SER A 456 -4.21 -4.21 4.72
CA SER A 456 -2.84 -3.92 4.22
C SER A 456 -2.80 -2.86 3.12
N CYS A 457 -3.87 -2.73 2.33
CA CYS A 457 -3.98 -1.74 1.27
C CYS A 457 -4.44 -0.35 1.74
N GLN A 458 -4.87 -0.18 3.00
CA GLN A 458 -5.43 1.09 3.51
C GLN A 458 -4.48 2.28 3.32
N PRO A 459 -3.16 2.20 3.60
CA PRO A 459 -2.25 3.33 3.38
C PRO A 459 -2.22 3.79 1.92
N LEU A 460 -2.31 2.84 0.98
CA LEU A 460 -2.35 3.13 -0.44
C LEU A 460 -3.70 3.74 -0.85
N LEU A 461 -4.81 3.24 -0.30
CA LEU A 461 -6.16 3.80 -0.49
C LEU A 461 -6.27 5.25 0.00
N THR A 462 -5.66 5.58 1.15
CA THR A 462 -5.58 6.96 1.64
C THR A 462 -4.89 7.87 0.63
N GLY A 463 -3.89 7.36 -0.10
CA GLY A 463 -3.26 8.10 -1.19
C GLY A 463 -4.20 8.38 -2.38
N PHE A 464 -5.16 7.51 -2.67
CA PHE A 464 -6.19 7.76 -3.69
C PHE A 464 -7.19 8.83 -3.24
N THR A 465 -7.65 8.79 -1.99
CA THR A 465 -8.65 9.75 -1.47
C THR A 465 -8.04 11.11 -1.17
N ALA A 466 -6.82 11.16 -0.63
CA ALA A 466 -6.09 12.41 -0.41
C ALA A 466 -5.74 13.13 -1.71
N SER A 467 -5.57 12.40 -2.82
CA SER A 467 -5.33 12.97 -4.14
C SER A 467 -6.57 13.61 -4.77
N GLY A 468 -7.78 13.31 -4.25
CA GLY A 468 -9.05 13.95 -4.65
C GLY A 468 -9.21 15.36 -4.09
N ASN A 469 -8.50 15.68 -3.01
CA ASN A 469 -8.39 17.03 -2.46
C ASN A 469 -7.00 17.60 -2.75
N SER A 470 -6.74 17.94 -4.02
CA SER A 470 -5.78 19.02 -4.25
C SER A 470 -6.38 20.26 -3.57
N PRO A 471 -5.73 20.87 -2.55
CA PRO A 471 -6.24 22.10 -2.00
C PRO A 471 -6.39 23.08 -3.16
N THR A 472 -7.61 23.58 -3.36
CA THR A 472 -7.82 24.79 -4.16
C THR A 472 -6.78 25.80 -3.65
N PRO A 473 -5.92 26.36 -4.53
CA PRO A 473 -4.90 27.28 -4.07
C PRO A 473 -5.57 28.57 -3.60
N GLN A 474 -6.02 28.59 -2.35
CA GLN A 474 -6.38 29.80 -1.64
C GLN A 474 -5.13 30.66 -1.50
N GLY A 475 -5.22 31.90 -1.97
CA GLY A 475 -4.27 32.97 -1.64
C GLY A 475 -3.07 33.16 -2.58
N GLN A 476 -3.23 33.11 -3.91
CA GLN A 476 -2.17 33.54 -4.86
C GLN A 476 -2.40 34.93 -5.50
N TRP A 477 -3.51 35.61 -5.20
CA TRP A 477 -3.78 36.97 -5.68
C TRP A 477 -2.64 37.98 -5.46
N PRO A 478 -1.95 38.02 -4.30
CA PRO A 478 -0.85 38.97 -4.12
C PRO A 478 0.35 38.70 -5.04
N LEU A 479 0.58 37.47 -5.51
CA LEU A 479 1.67 37.17 -6.46
C LEU A 479 1.36 37.60 -7.89
N VAL A 480 0.08 37.56 -8.29
CA VAL A 480 -0.36 38.04 -9.61
C VAL A 480 -0.32 39.58 -9.65
N ALA A 481 -0.79 40.23 -8.59
CA ALA A 481 -0.71 41.69 -8.47
C ALA A 481 0.75 42.18 -8.50
N TRP A 482 1.67 41.48 -7.82
CA TRP A 482 3.10 41.78 -7.86
C TRP A 482 3.74 41.52 -9.23
N ALA A 483 3.37 40.41 -9.91
CA ALA A 483 3.85 40.14 -11.26
C ALA A 483 3.39 41.22 -12.26
N ALA A 484 2.16 41.72 -12.12
CA ALA A 484 1.65 42.84 -12.91
C ALA A 484 2.39 44.16 -12.62
N MET A 485 2.72 44.43 -11.36
CA MET A 485 3.53 45.60 -10.97
C MET A 485 4.94 45.55 -11.56
N VAL A 486 5.62 44.41 -11.50
CA VAL A 486 6.97 44.25 -12.10
C VAL A 486 6.91 44.38 -13.62
N LEU A 487 5.86 43.85 -14.25
CA LEU A 487 5.64 44.04 -15.68
C LEU A 487 5.40 45.52 -16.04
N ALA A 488 4.60 46.24 -15.24
CA ALA A 488 4.36 47.67 -15.42
C ALA A 488 5.67 48.50 -15.30
N LEU A 489 6.53 48.14 -14.33
CA LEU A 489 7.86 48.75 -14.18
C LEU A 489 8.78 48.47 -15.37
N LEU A 490 8.79 47.24 -15.90
CA LEU A 490 9.53 46.91 -17.12
C LEU A 490 9.01 47.68 -18.33
N THR A 491 7.68 47.80 -18.49
CA THR A 491 7.10 48.56 -19.61
C THR A 491 7.39 50.06 -19.50
N ALA A 492 7.31 50.63 -18.30
CA ALA A 492 7.64 52.04 -18.06
C ALA A 492 9.10 52.34 -18.40
N PHE A 493 10.02 51.43 -18.06
CA PHE A 493 11.44 51.60 -18.36
C PHE A 493 11.75 51.67 -19.87
N PHE A 494 11.14 50.81 -20.69
CA PHE A 494 11.37 50.86 -22.13
C PHE A 494 10.59 51.96 -22.85
N ALA A 495 9.53 52.49 -22.22
CA ALA A 495 8.67 53.51 -22.81
C ALA A 495 9.08 54.95 -22.44
N LEU A 496 9.75 55.16 -21.30
CA LEU A 496 10.16 56.48 -20.85
C LEU A 496 11.51 56.87 -21.47
N PRO A 497 11.65 58.11 -21.98
CA PRO A 497 12.95 58.62 -22.42
C PRO A 497 13.91 58.74 -21.22
N PRO A 498 15.23 58.58 -21.45
CA PRO A 498 16.22 58.82 -20.40
C PRO A 498 16.05 60.23 -19.85
N LEU A 499 16.17 60.39 -18.53
CA LEU A 499 16.22 61.72 -17.92
C LEU A 499 17.46 62.44 -18.47
N ALA A 500 17.24 63.54 -19.20
CA ALA A 500 18.31 64.40 -19.67
C ALA A 500 18.93 65.09 -18.46
N ILE A 501 20.18 64.78 -18.17
CA ILE A 501 20.96 65.51 -17.15
C ILE A 501 21.49 66.76 -17.87
N ASP A 502 20.89 67.92 -17.61
CA ASP A 502 21.39 69.19 -18.13
C ASP A 502 22.70 69.55 -17.41
N ASP A 503 23.75 69.88 -18.17
CA ASP A 503 25.08 70.30 -17.68
C ASP A 503 25.07 71.68 -16.96
N SER A 504 23.90 72.19 -16.55
CA SER A 504 23.78 73.48 -15.87
C SER A 504 23.71 73.28 -14.36
N TYR A 505 24.55 74.05 -13.64
CA TYR A 505 24.86 74.00 -12.20
C TYR A 505 23.66 74.26 -11.26
N SER A 506 22.64 73.43 -11.31
CA SER A 506 21.57 73.34 -10.32
C SER A 506 21.16 71.88 -10.17
N LEU A 507 22.04 71.08 -9.57
CA LEU A 507 21.74 69.69 -9.23
C LEU A 507 20.53 69.66 -8.28
N SER A 508 19.46 69.02 -8.71
CA SER A 508 18.45 68.56 -7.77
C SER A 508 19.09 67.52 -6.83
N SER A 509 18.58 67.33 -5.62
CA SER A 509 19.14 66.36 -4.66
C SER A 509 19.19 64.91 -5.17
N LEU A 510 18.47 64.61 -6.26
CA LEU A 510 18.42 63.30 -6.90
C LEU A 510 19.55 63.10 -7.93
N ASP A 511 20.04 64.14 -8.61
CA ASP A 511 21.10 64.02 -9.63
C ASP A 511 22.45 63.59 -9.04
N HIS A 512 22.65 63.81 -7.74
CA HIS A 512 23.84 63.38 -7.01
C HIS A 512 24.01 61.86 -6.98
N TRP A 513 22.90 61.10 -7.00
CA TRP A 513 22.91 59.63 -7.04
C TRP A 513 23.51 59.07 -8.32
N TRP A 514 23.37 59.80 -9.43
CA TRP A 514 23.85 59.39 -10.74
C TRP A 514 25.17 60.02 -11.15
N SER A 515 25.59 61.12 -10.54
CA SER A 515 26.85 61.81 -10.89
C SER A 515 28.02 61.40 -10.00
N ASP A 516 27.77 61.04 -8.74
CA ASP A 516 28.81 60.68 -7.78
C ASP A 516 29.28 59.21 -7.93
N SER A 517 30.60 59.06 -8.04
CA SER A 517 31.29 57.77 -8.14
C SER A 517 31.00 56.82 -6.96
N GLN A 518 30.82 57.32 -5.74
CA GLN A 518 30.57 56.50 -4.56
C GLN A 518 29.18 55.84 -4.61
N TYR A 519 28.15 56.60 -4.99
CA TYR A 519 26.78 56.07 -5.12
C TYR A 519 26.65 55.07 -6.27
N ARG A 520 27.38 55.27 -7.37
CA ARG A 520 27.47 54.29 -8.46
C ARG A 520 28.13 52.97 -8.01
N GLN A 521 29.18 53.05 -7.19
CA GLN A 521 29.82 51.85 -6.62
C GLN A 521 28.89 51.13 -5.63
N ILE A 522 28.24 51.87 -4.73
CA ILE A 522 27.30 51.29 -3.74
C ILE A 522 26.14 50.59 -4.44
N SER A 523 25.52 51.22 -5.43
CA SER A 523 24.44 50.61 -6.22
C SER A 523 24.92 49.39 -7.02
N GLY A 524 26.13 49.44 -7.60
CA GLY A 524 26.74 48.31 -8.31
C GLY A 524 27.01 47.10 -7.42
N PHE A 525 27.64 47.29 -6.25
CA PHE A 525 27.88 46.20 -5.29
C PHE A 525 26.59 45.65 -4.68
N THR A 526 25.61 46.51 -4.42
CA THR A 526 24.29 46.07 -3.96
C THR A 526 23.61 45.19 -5.00
N MET A 527 23.67 45.58 -6.28
CA MET A 527 23.12 44.77 -7.38
C MET A 527 23.85 43.42 -7.50
N LEU A 528 25.19 43.40 -7.41
CA LEU A 528 25.98 42.18 -7.42
C LEU A 528 25.61 41.23 -6.25
N GLY A 529 25.43 41.78 -5.05
CA GLY A 529 25.03 41.03 -3.86
C GLY A 529 23.65 40.40 -4.01
N LEU A 530 22.66 41.16 -4.49
CA LEU A 530 21.30 40.66 -4.69
C LEU A 530 21.22 39.61 -5.82
N LEU A 531 21.97 39.79 -6.90
CA LEU A 531 22.10 38.80 -7.99
C LEU A 531 22.70 37.49 -7.49
N SER A 532 23.76 37.57 -6.69
CA SER A 532 24.42 36.41 -6.08
C SER A 532 23.47 35.65 -5.17
N LEU A 533 22.72 36.37 -4.33
CA LEU A 533 21.67 35.80 -3.48
C LEU A 533 20.57 35.11 -4.30
N GLY A 534 20.21 35.69 -5.45
CA GLY A 534 19.22 35.14 -6.38
C GLY A 534 19.67 33.81 -6.98
N MET A 535 20.96 33.69 -7.32
CA MET A 535 21.55 32.44 -7.81
C MET A 535 21.58 31.35 -6.73
N LEU A 536 21.80 31.73 -5.47
CA LEU A 536 21.77 30.79 -4.34
C LEU A 536 20.39 30.14 -4.14
N VAL A 537 19.30 30.81 -4.55
CA VAL A 537 17.93 30.24 -4.52
C VAL A 537 17.85 28.94 -5.34
N GLY A 538 18.61 28.82 -6.43
CA GLY A 538 18.67 27.62 -7.27
C GLY A 538 19.33 26.42 -6.58
N LEU A 539 20.24 26.64 -5.62
CA LEU A 539 20.93 25.58 -4.89
C LEU A 539 20.02 24.85 -3.89
N ARG A 540 18.90 25.46 -3.49
CA ARG A 540 17.90 24.83 -2.60
C ARG A 540 17.44 23.45 -3.08
N LYS A 541 17.25 23.26 -4.38
CA LYS A 541 16.81 21.97 -4.95
C LYS A 541 17.91 20.91 -4.96
N ARG A 542 19.18 21.32 -4.82
CA ARG A 542 20.35 20.44 -4.98
C ARG A 542 21.00 20.07 -3.64
N ILE A 543 20.82 20.88 -2.60
CA ILE A 543 21.43 20.68 -1.28
C ILE A 543 20.34 20.56 -0.21
N LYS A 544 20.19 19.35 0.37
CA LYS A 544 19.16 19.02 1.39
C LYS A 544 19.19 19.93 2.63
N ARG A 545 20.34 20.54 2.94
CA ARG A 545 20.52 21.41 4.12
C ARG A 545 19.76 22.75 4.03
N PHE A 546 19.37 23.18 2.82
CA PHE A 546 18.65 24.45 2.60
C PHE A 546 17.12 24.29 2.50
N SER A 547 16.54 23.15 2.88
CA SER A 547 15.09 22.88 2.77
C SER A 547 14.21 23.40 3.92
N PHE A 548 14.73 24.28 4.79
CA PHE A 548 14.07 24.68 6.05
C PHE A 548 12.82 25.59 5.89
N LEU A 549 12.66 26.27 4.75
CA LEU A 549 11.45 27.09 4.47
C LEU A 549 10.49 26.39 3.51
N LYS A 550 9.17 26.60 3.73
CA LYS A 550 8.08 26.14 2.86
C LYS A 550 8.24 26.69 1.44
N PHE A 551 7.78 25.94 0.43
CA PHE A 551 7.92 26.30 -0.98
C PHE A 551 7.32 27.67 -1.33
N ALA A 552 6.14 27.99 -0.78
CA ALA A 552 5.49 29.29 -0.99
C ALA A 552 6.32 30.46 -0.48
N THR A 553 6.99 30.33 0.67
CA THR A 553 7.85 31.36 1.28
C THR A 553 9.08 31.63 0.43
N TRP A 554 9.72 30.59 -0.11
CA TRP A 554 10.85 30.75 -1.04
C TRP A 554 10.45 31.43 -2.35
N ARG A 555 9.25 31.14 -2.84
CA ARG A 555 8.73 31.81 -4.05
C ARG A 555 8.52 33.30 -3.80
N TRP A 556 7.98 33.66 -2.64
CA TRP A 556 7.87 35.05 -2.20
C TRP A 556 9.23 35.75 -2.10
N PHE A 557 10.20 35.12 -1.44
CA PHE A 557 11.55 35.64 -1.33
C PHE A 557 12.20 35.90 -2.69
N HIS A 558 12.05 34.96 -3.64
CA HIS A 558 12.59 35.10 -4.99
C HIS A 558 11.95 36.24 -5.79
N VAL A 559 10.64 36.45 -5.64
CA VAL A 559 9.93 37.56 -6.29
C VAL A 559 10.37 38.90 -5.71
N VAL A 560 10.40 39.03 -4.37
CA VAL A 560 10.87 40.25 -3.69
C VAL A 560 12.29 40.61 -4.10
N LEU A 561 13.18 39.61 -4.12
CA LEU A 561 14.57 39.78 -4.54
C LEU A 561 14.67 40.25 -5.99
N SER A 562 13.86 39.70 -6.89
CA SER A 562 13.81 40.11 -8.30
C SER A 562 13.32 41.54 -8.47
N THR A 563 12.30 41.95 -7.70
CA THR A 563 11.80 43.34 -7.73
C THR A 563 12.83 44.33 -7.19
N LEU A 564 13.52 44.00 -6.10
CA LEU A 564 14.59 44.83 -5.55
C LEU A 564 15.77 44.97 -6.54
N CYS A 565 16.19 43.86 -7.16
CA CYS A 565 17.22 43.89 -8.20
C CYS A 565 16.81 44.79 -9.38
N LEU A 566 15.55 44.73 -9.81
CA LEU A 566 15.05 45.55 -10.91
C LEU A 566 15.00 47.03 -10.54
N ALA A 567 14.53 47.37 -9.33
CA ALA A 567 14.50 48.74 -8.84
C ALA A 567 15.90 49.35 -8.70
N ILE A 568 16.86 48.57 -8.18
CA ILE A 568 18.25 49.00 -8.04
C ILE A 568 18.93 49.10 -9.40
N LEU A 569 18.62 48.20 -10.35
CA LEU A 569 19.10 48.34 -11.72
C LEU A 569 18.64 49.67 -12.34
N PHE A 570 17.37 50.04 -12.17
CA PHE A 570 16.86 51.32 -12.66
C PHE A 570 17.55 52.52 -12.02
N LEU A 571 17.76 52.47 -10.70
CA LEU A 571 18.51 53.48 -9.97
C LEU A 571 19.98 53.50 -10.39
N HIS A 572 20.57 52.37 -10.77
CA HIS A 572 21.96 52.30 -11.21
C HIS A 572 22.16 52.83 -12.64
N THR A 573 21.17 52.67 -13.52
CA THR A 573 21.27 53.06 -14.95
C THR A 573 20.62 54.40 -15.29
N GLY A 574 20.01 55.09 -14.33
CA GLY A 574 19.38 56.40 -14.55
C GLY A 574 18.23 56.35 -15.55
N LEU A 575 17.48 55.24 -15.56
CA LEU A 575 16.37 54.99 -16.49
C LEU A 575 16.74 55.03 -17.99
N GLY A 576 18.04 55.09 -18.34
CA GLY A 576 18.51 55.18 -19.71
C GLY A 576 18.92 53.84 -20.32
N ALA A 577 18.76 53.74 -21.65
CA ALA A 577 19.30 52.64 -22.42
C ALA A 577 20.83 52.72 -22.45
N THR A 578 21.48 51.78 -21.76
CA THR A 578 22.94 51.70 -21.70
C THR A 578 23.54 51.23 -23.05
N GLN A 579 24.82 51.52 -23.27
CA GLN A 579 25.57 51.08 -24.47
C GLN A 579 26.59 49.99 -24.14
N GLY A 580 27.10 49.30 -25.16
CA GLY A 580 28.16 48.29 -25.01
C GLY A 580 27.78 47.12 -24.09
N LEU A 581 28.70 46.73 -23.21
CA LEU A 581 28.54 45.59 -22.30
C LEU A 581 27.35 45.75 -21.34
N ASN A 582 27.08 46.97 -20.89
CA ASN A 582 25.98 47.28 -19.98
C ASN A 582 24.62 47.00 -20.62
N ARG A 583 24.49 47.20 -21.94
CA ARG A 583 23.27 46.89 -22.70
C ARG A 583 22.97 45.40 -22.68
N TRP A 584 23.98 44.57 -22.92
CA TRP A 584 23.85 43.12 -22.92
C TRP A 584 23.51 42.59 -21.53
N LEU A 585 24.15 43.14 -20.49
CA LEU A 585 23.87 42.78 -19.10
C LEU A 585 22.41 43.12 -18.73
N MET A 586 21.95 44.31 -19.11
CA MET A 586 20.58 44.77 -18.90
C MET A 586 19.55 43.92 -19.64
N LEU A 587 19.79 43.57 -20.91
CA LEU A 587 18.90 42.72 -21.72
C LEU A 587 18.81 41.30 -21.17
N CYS A 588 19.94 40.70 -20.78
CA CYS A 588 19.95 39.37 -20.18
C CYS A 588 19.17 39.36 -18.86
N PHE A 589 19.38 40.36 -18.00
CA PHE A 589 18.70 40.46 -16.71
C PHE A 589 17.19 40.69 -16.87
N THR A 590 16.78 41.69 -17.66
CA THR A 590 15.36 41.99 -17.91
C THR A 590 14.63 40.85 -18.63
N GLY A 591 15.30 40.17 -19.57
CA GLY A 591 14.79 38.96 -20.23
C GLY A 591 14.59 37.80 -19.26
N ALA A 592 15.52 37.57 -18.33
CA ALA A 592 15.37 36.55 -17.29
C ALA A 592 14.19 36.84 -16.35
N VAL A 593 14.03 38.10 -15.92
CA VAL A 593 12.88 38.54 -15.12
C VAL A 593 11.57 38.36 -15.90
N GLY A 594 11.51 38.77 -17.17
CA GLY A 594 10.33 38.62 -18.02
C GLY A 594 9.90 37.16 -18.21
N LEU A 595 10.85 36.26 -18.52
CA LEU A 595 10.58 34.82 -18.61
C LEU A 595 10.12 34.22 -17.27
N GLY A 596 10.62 34.74 -16.15
CA GLY A 596 10.19 34.35 -14.81
C GLY A 596 8.74 34.76 -14.49
N ILE A 597 8.35 35.97 -14.91
CA ILE A 597 6.97 36.48 -14.82
C ILE A 597 6.04 35.60 -15.66
N ILE A 598 6.37 35.36 -16.93
CA ILE A 598 5.57 34.53 -17.85
C ILE A 598 5.38 33.12 -17.26
N THR A 599 6.47 32.51 -16.78
CA THR A 599 6.41 31.18 -16.15
C THR A 599 5.52 31.16 -14.91
N SER A 600 5.56 32.23 -14.09
CA SER A 600 4.76 32.36 -12.87
C SER A 600 3.27 32.57 -13.17
N LEU A 601 2.94 33.43 -14.14
CA LEU A 601 1.58 33.70 -14.58
C LEU A 601 0.93 32.47 -15.22
N LEU A 602 1.66 31.74 -16.07
CA LEU A 602 1.16 30.50 -16.68
C LEU A 602 0.93 29.39 -15.65
N THR A 603 1.82 29.28 -14.66
CA THR A 603 1.63 28.33 -13.55
C THR A 603 0.39 28.69 -12.72
N HIS A 604 0.12 29.99 -12.53
CA HIS A 604 -1.07 30.46 -11.86
C HIS A 604 -2.35 30.21 -12.68
N TRP A 605 -2.32 30.50 -13.98
CA TRP A 605 -3.48 30.33 -14.87
C TRP A 605 -3.89 28.86 -14.99
N GLU A 606 -2.92 27.95 -15.11
CA GLU A 606 -3.18 26.50 -15.08
C GLU A 606 -3.80 26.04 -13.76
N SER A 607 -3.40 26.65 -12.64
CA SER A 607 -3.98 26.30 -11.33
C SER A 607 -5.46 26.65 -11.23
N ARG A 608 -5.96 27.55 -12.09
CA ARG A 608 -7.38 27.90 -12.22
C ARG A 608 -8.09 27.14 -13.35
N SER A 609 -7.39 26.82 -14.42
CA SER A 609 -7.92 26.10 -15.59
C SER A 609 -6.99 24.95 -15.99
N PRO A 610 -7.11 23.77 -15.35
CA PRO A 610 -6.28 22.61 -15.68
C PRO A 610 -6.51 22.16 -17.12
N GLY A 611 -5.43 21.95 -17.89
CA GLY A 611 -5.51 21.41 -19.27
C GLY A 611 -5.37 22.44 -20.39
N VAL A 612 -5.26 23.74 -20.08
CA VAL A 612 -5.06 24.80 -21.07
C VAL A 612 -3.62 24.83 -21.60
N THR A 613 -2.62 24.37 -20.82
CA THR A 613 -1.21 24.40 -21.23
C THR A 613 -0.51 23.03 -21.15
N SER A 614 0.09 22.60 -22.25
CA SER A 614 0.85 21.34 -22.34
C SER A 614 2.04 21.31 -21.38
N LYS A 615 2.31 20.14 -20.77
CA LYS A 615 3.49 19.89 -19.92
C LYS A 615 4.80 20.24 -20.63
N SER A 616 4.85 20.15 -21.96
CA SER A 616 6.01 20.50 -22.78
C SER A 616 6.30 21.99 -22.76
N VAL A 617 5.27 22.84 -22.81
CA VAL A 617 5.40 24.31 -22.77
C VAL A 617 5.94 24.78 -21.43
N LYS A 618 5.46 24.19 -20.32
CA LYS A 618 5.94 24.51 -18.97
C LYS A 618 7.41 24.14 -18.77
N ARG A 619 7.80 22.95 -19.24
CA ARG A 619 9.20 22.51 -19.21
C ARG A 619 10.08 23.43 -20.04
N TRP A 620 9.63 23.80 -21.23
CA TRP A 620 10.37 24.71 -22.11
C TRP A 620 10.57 26.08 -21.46
N LEU A 621 9.51 26.72 -20.95
CA LEU A 621 9.60 28.04 -20.30
C LEU A 621 10.46 28.04 -19.04
N THR A 622 10.34 27.00 -18.21
CA THR A 622 11.20 26.84 -17.02
C THR A 622 12.65 26.67 -17.44
N THR A 623 12.91 25.93 -18.52
CA THR A 623 14.26 25.74 -19.05
C THR A 623 14.81 27.02 -19.65
N ALA A 624 14.00 27.75 -20.43
CA ALA A 624 14.35 29.04 -21.01
C ALA A 624 14.70 30.08 -19.95
N HIS A 625 13.92 30.17 -18.87
CA HIS A 625 14.22 31.04 -17.73
C HIS A 625 15.52 30.66 -17.02
N LEU A 626 15.86 29.38 -16.91
CA LEU A 626 17.13 28.95 -16.30
C LEU A 626 18.33 29.22 -17.22
N VAL A 627 18.16 29.01 -18.53
CA VAL A 627 19.21 29.24 -19.53
C VAL A 627 19.50 30.73 -19.69
N SER A 628 18.49 31.61 -19.57
CA SER A 628 18.73 33.06 -19.65
C SER A 628 19.59 33.63 -18.52
N PHE A 629 19.77 32.89 -17.41
CA PHE A 629 20.71 33.27 -16.35
C PHE A 629 22.17 32.89 -16.63
N TRP A 630 22.43 31.96 -17.55
CA TRP A 630 23.81 31.47 -17.79
C TRP A 630 24.79 32.52 -18.33
N PRO A 631 24.39 33.45 -19.22
CA PRO A 631 25.28 34.53 -19.65
C PRO A 631 25.63 35.52 -18.55
N LEU A 632 24.80 35.62 -17.50
CA LEU A 632 24.86 36.71 -16.52
C LEU A 632 26.15 36.69 -15.67
N PRO A 633 26.63 35.56 -15.10
CA PRO A 633 27.93 35.51 -14.41
C PRO A 633 29.10 35.95 -15.29
N VAL A 634 29.08 35.56 -16.57
CA VAL A 634 30.14 35.87 -17.52
C VAL A 634 30.14 37.37 -17.83
N LEU A 635 28.98 37.93 -18.17
CA LEU A 635 28.82 39.36 -18.46
C LEU A 635 29.14 40.25 -17.25
N VAL A 636 28.71 39.85 -16.04
CA VAL A 636 29.06 40.55 -14.79
C VAL A 636 30.56 40.49 -14.53
N SER A 637 31.20 39.36 -14.76
CA SER A 637 32.66 39.21 -14.57
C SER A 637 33.44 40.10 -15.52
N PHE A 638 33.06 40.15 -16.80
CA PHE A 638 33.65 41.07 -17.77
C PHE A 638 33.40 42.53 -17.41
N HIS A 639 32.21 42.87 -16.88
CA HIS A 639 31.88 44.22 -16.47
C HIS A 639 32.75 44.68 -15.29
N ILE A 640 32.85 43.86 -14.25
CA ILE A 640 33.75 44.12 -13.11
C ILE A 640 35.20 44.26 -13.60
N LEU A 641 35.67 43.35 -14.46
CA LEU A 641 37.02 43.46 -14.99
C LEU A 641 37.21 44.76 -15.79
N SER A 642 36.25 45.16 -16.63
CA SER A 642 36.34 46.39 -17.42
C SER A 642 36.32 47.68 -16.61
N VAL A 643 35.70 47.66 -15.42
CA VAL A 643 35.55 48.84 -14.54
C VAL A 643 36.70 48.97 -13.54
N TYR A 644 37.38 47.86 -13.19
CA TYR A 644 38.41 47.84 -12.14
C TYR A 644 39.82 47.48 -12.64
N TRP A 645 39.99 47.00 -13.88
CA TRP A 645 41.31 46.68 -14.46
C TRP A 645 41.94 47.87 -15.20
N PHE A 646 41.16 48.89 -15.51
CA PHE A 646 41.58 50.22 -15.98
C PHE A 646 41.11 51.26 -14.97
#